data_AF-A0A0A8UXK1-F1
#
_entry.id   AF-A0A0A8UXK1-F1
#
_cell.length_a   1.000
_cell.length_b   1.000
_cell.length_c   1.000
_cell.angle_alpha   90.00
_cell.angle_beta   90.00
_cell.angle_gamma   90.00
#
_symmetry.space_group_name_H-M   'P 1'
#
loop_
_entity.id
_entity.type
_entity.pdbx_description
1 polymer ?
#
loop_
_entity_poly.entity_id
_entity_poly.type
_entity_poly.pdbx_seq_one_letter_code
_entity_poly.pdbx_strand_id
1 'polypeptide(L)'
;MILATTIQEWVDKIGNYELGNDSPAEQREANFEINRFLNPQGQLKLYENTHPTNVPEPTVARERFLRFLGRKFQTITWQADRNNETVHLEDFLQDDVEDGLALYKAAIEEESKSKAFREAVFFRSLKHFPGNKWINRLVLWVGGPSSSGKTYAAKGVIEKMSRDVLQKTDEPGGNNVVSVDGSYERETSQMRQMALQFALASGYKGIYDLHTHSKQLVVKKYVRDAALEDQNLSLVIPDTFVRNPAAVRKDFNAFADKGVVQAFAEVKGEKKFAERFQTSVKKMGDSRAWNKKRFTEEKIKMNNREIGCESKVYQGAYFKLGLHGTKIFKKFFKSFSSNKSTLTVTNDLMYLVKKEGVWKECEYGENLDNKEEGVDFIRITARAYNYWRDNKIAEPLETWYQTTGKFKKTLTEQIITHKDNEKYSNHYSLFNLFRTNPVQRFFSSNAEQEKRKLRHQIAVNDETIADLENAIEEWEEEDESLTKKLKTCKLLQVTLKEKMVELESKEQETNSSSTQFLPYLDNYIDIPASDIGELLSQASLEAGAEETAVTSITSKDEYRGEFLAPKLEADFCRVHYVELTSDTSSKAMFTQEKLEDGFRLSSVQQCIKYDPDFLFEYSLAMAGSMLIGLNETPSPKNQLFLYGADPELLRYLWTALVVLGEKMPSRQFNPDSLKPAASSFRVSDEMESKRKFSPQSLHETVFKEQDAFINLKVRELENLLKLKSDPVEQAKLLNKELVEASHQIARNS
;
A
#
# COMPACT_ATOMS: atom_id res chain seq x y z
N MET A 1 35.97 -35.21 -10.01
CA MET A 1 36.69 -34.78 -11.25
C MET A 1 35.68 -34.60 -12.36
N ILE A 2 35.61 -33.42 -12.95
CA ILE A 2 34.65 -33.12 -14.03
C ILE A 2 35.22 -33.62 -15.36
N LEU A 3 34.50 -34.55 -15.98
CA LEU A 3 34.91 -35.17 -17.23
C LEU A 3 34.57 -34.29 -18.44
N ALA A 4 35.34 -34.40 -19.51
CA ALA A 4 35.06 -33.70 -20.77
C ALA A 4 33.68 -34.05 -21.34
N THR A 5 33.22 -35.29 -21.15
CA THR A 5 31.87 -35.75 -21.53
C THR A 5 30.79 -34.98 -20.77
N THR A 6 30.97 -34.75 -19.46
CA THR A 6 30.04 -33.96 -18.64
C THR A 6 29.97 -32.50 -19.10
N ILE A 7 31.10 -31.90 -19.46
CA ILE A 7 31.14 -30.54 -20.02
C ILE A 7 30.38 -30.50 -21.35
N GLN A 8 30.59 -31.49 -22.21
CA GLN A 8 29.90 -31.58 -23.49
C GLN A 8 28.38 -31.74 -23.29
N GLU A 9 27.95 -32.58 -22.35
CA GLU A 9 26.53 -32.71 -21.97
C GLU A 9 25.92 -31.37 -21.53
N TRP A 10 26.67 -30.51 -20.82
CA TRP A 10 26.18 -29.18 -20.47
C TRP A 10 26.06 -28.25 -21.68
N VAL A 11 27.03 -28.31 -22.60
CA VAL A 11 27.03 -27.53 -23.84
C VAL A 11 25.86 -27.95 -24.73
N ASP A 12 25.61 -29.26 -24.86
CA ASP A 12 24.51 -29.81 -25.66
C ASP A 12 23.13 -29.44 -25.09
N LYS A 13 23.07 -29.06 -23.80
CA LYS A 13 21.84 -28.59 -23.12
C LYS A 13 21.62 -27.08 -23.20
N ILE A 14 22.52 -26.30 -23.81
CA ILE A 14 22.34 -24.85 -23.97
C ILE A 14 21.02 -24.58 -24.71
N GLY A 15 20.16 -23.75 -24.12
CA GLY A 15 18.86 -23.42 -24.71
C GLY A 15 17.77 -24.50 -24.53
N ASN A 16 18.11 -25.69 -24.06
CA ASN A 16 17.14 -26.71 -23.70
C ASN A 16 16.72 -26.55 -22.22
N TYR A 17 15.63 -25.81 -22.00
CA TYR A 17 15.09 -25.59 -20.65
C TYR A 17 14.09 -26.71 -20.32
N GLU A 18 14.43 -27.56 -19.35
CA GLU A 18 13.55 -28.63 -18.88
C GLU A 18 12.35 -28.04 -18.10
N LEU A 19 11.23 -27.83 -18.79
CA LEU A 19 10.00 -27.22 -18.24
C LEU A 19 9.02 -28.23 -17.60
N GLY A 20 9.12 -29.52 -17.94
CA GLY A 20 8.10 -30.53 -17.61
C GLY A 20 7.85 -30.79 -16.12
N ASN A 21 8.87 -30.66 -15.26
CA ASN A 21 8.80 -31.13 -13.86
C ASN A 21 7.96 -30.22 -12.95
N ASP A 22 7.88 -28.92 -13.26
CA ASP A 22 7.23 -27.91 -12.40
C ASP A 22 6.04 -27.22 -13.06
N SER A 23 5.80 -27.50 -14.35
CA SER A 23 4.75 -26.85 -15.12
C SER A 23 3.37 -27.48 -14.87
N PRO A 24 2.30 -26.66 -14.87
CA PRO A 24 0.92 -27.15 -14.86
C PRO A 24 0.65 -28.17 -15.97
N ALA A 25 -0.31 -29.08 -15.75
CA ALA A 25 -0.66 -30.14 -16.70
C ALA A 25 -1.04 -29.56 -18.07
N GLU A 26 -1.72 -28.42 -18.09
CA GLU A 26 -2.17 -27.72 -19.28
C GLU A 26 -1.00 -27.25 -20.16
N GLN A 27 0.14 -26.89 -19.56
CA GLN A 27 1.35 -26.53 -20.33
C GLN A 27 2.03 -27.76 -20.94
N ARG A 28 2.02 -28.89 -20.21
CA ARG A 28 2.54 -30.16 -20.71
C ARG A 28 1.69 -30.72 -21.85
N GLU A 29 0.37 -30.66 -21.71
CA GLU A 29 -0.59 -31.03 -22.77
C GLU A 29 -0.46 -30.14 -24.00
N ALA A 30 -0.12 -28.87 -23.79
CA ALA A 30 0.20 -27.94 -24.87
C ALA A 30 1.59 -28.16 -25.49
N ASN A 31 2.37 -29.13 -25.00
CA ASN A 31 3.76 -29.36 -25.41
C ASN A 31 4.62 -28.08 -25.41
N PHE A 32 4.30 -27.14 -24.51
CA PHE A 32 4.94 -25.82 -24.44
C PHE A 32 4.89 -25.01 -25.75
N GLU A 33 3.82 -25.18 -26.54
CA GLU A 33 3.56 -24.40 -27.75
C GLU A 33 3.15 -22.96 -27.40
N ILE A 34 4.06 -22.00 -27.61
CA ILE A 34 3.86 -20.60 -27.24
C ILE A 34 2.63 -19.97 -27.92
N ASN A 35 2.31 -20.38 -29.14
CA ASN A 35 1.15 -19.94 -29.94
C ASN A 35 -0.19 -20.35 -29.32
N ARG A 36 -0.21 -21.31 -28.39
CA ARG A 36 -1.41 -21.64 -27.62
C ARG A 36 -1.71 -20.63 -26.51
N PHE A 37 -0.69 -19.89 -26.06
CA PHE A 37 -0.81 -18.94 -24.94
C PHE A 37 -0.64 -17.48 -25.33
N LEU A 38 0.05 -17.21 -26.44
CA LEU A 38 0.27 -15.87 -26.97
C LEU A 38 -0.16 -15.75 -28.42
N ASN A 39 -0.98 -14.75 -28.70
CA ASN A 39 -1.27 -14.29 -30.05
C ASN A 39 0.01 -13.75 -30.74
N PRO A 40 -0.01 -13.54 -32.08
CA PRO A 40 1.16 -13.09 -32.82
C PRO A 40 1.77 -11.77 -32.32
N GLN A 41 0.95 -10.83 -31.84
CA GLN A 41 1.44 -9.55 -31.30
C GLN A 41 2.14 -9.74 -29.95
N GLY A 42 1.60 -10.58 -29.08
CA GLY A 42 2.24 -10.98 -27.82
C GLY A 42 3.58 -11.66 -28.07
N GLN A 43 3.68 -12.53 -29.07
CA GLN A 43 4.95 -13.15 -29.47
C GLN A 43 5.97 -12.11 -29.96
N LEU A 44 5.56 -11.13 -30.78
CA LEU A 44 6.45 -10.05 -31.21
C LEU A 44 7.01 -9.26 -30.02
N LYS A 45 6.20 -9.00 -28.99
CA LYS A 45 6.67 -8.37 -27.75
C LYS A 45 7.60 -9.28 -26.94
N LEU A 46 7.28 -10.57 -26.85
CA LEU A 46 8.12 -11.52 -26.12
C LEU A 46 9.51 -11.65 -26.76
N TYR A 47 9.60 -11.59 -28.09
CA TYR A 47 10.84 -11.80 -28.85
C TYR A 47 11.52 -10.50 -29.29
N GLU A 48 11.10 -9.35 -28.78
CA GLU A 48 11.72 -8.07 -29.13
C GLU A 48 13.21 -8.04 -28.75
N ASN A 49 14.09 -7.79 -29.73
CA ASN A 49 15.56 -7.85 -29.57
C ASN A 49 16.13 -9.26 -29.31
N THR A 50 15.41 -10.34 -29.64
CA THR A 50 16.04 -11.67 -29.75
C THR A 50 16.74 -11.85 -31.08
N HIS A 51 17.49 -12.94 -31.21
CA HIS A 51 18.00 -13.37 -32.50
C HIS A 51 16.85 -13.67 -33.49
N PRO A 52 17.04 -13.39 -34.80
CA PRO A 52 16.07 -13.70 -35.84
C PRO A 52 15.74 -15.20 -35.90
N THR A 53 14.47 -15.54 -36.17
CA THR A 53 13.98 -16.92 -36.20
C THR A 53 14.55 -17.77 -37.35
N ASN A 54 15.11 -17.11 -38.38
CA ASN A 54 15.71 -17.77 -39.54
C ASN A 54 17.19 -18.10 -39.36
N VAL A 55 17.78 -17.80 -38.20
CA VAL A 55 19.20 -18.09 -37.89
C VAL A 55 19.26 -18.91 -36.61
N PRO A 56 20.07 -20.00 -36.55
CA PRO A 56 20.32 -20.70 -35.29
C PRO A 56 20.79 -19.74 -34.19
N GLU A 57 20.29 -19.89 -32.97
CA GLU A 57 20.71 -19.05 -31.86
C GLU A 57 22.22 -19.21 -31.59
N PRO A 58 22.97 -18.13 -31.39
CA PRO A 58 24.35 -18.23 -30.98
C PRO A 58 24.46 -18.85 -29.58
N THR A 59 25.43 -19.75 -29.43
CA THR A 59 25.76 -20.44 -28.18
C THR A 59 27.22 -20.23 -27.77
N VAL A 60 27.98 -19.46 -28.54
CA VAL A 60 29.45 -19.38 -28.45
C VAL A 60 29.90 -18.85 -27.09
N ALA A 61 29.26 -17.79 -26.57
CA ALA A 61 29.63 -17.20 -25.29
C ALA A 61 29.28 -18.14 -24.13
N ARG A 62 28.08 -18.74 -24.16
CA ARG A 62 27.64 -19.71 -23.16
C ARG A 62 28.50 -20.97 -23.15
N GLU A 63 28.83 -21.50 -24.32
CA GLU A 63 29.72 -22.66 -24.47
C GLU A 63 31.11 -22.35 -23.91
N ARG A 64 31.71 -21.22 -24.30
CA ARG A 64 33.04 -20.82 -23.80
C ARG A 64 33.05 -20.70 -22.28
N PHE A 65 32.01 -20.12 -21.69
CA PHE A 65 31.89 -20.00 -20.25
C PHE A 65 31.73 -21.36 -19.54
N LEU A 66 30.93 -22.29 -20.08
CA LEU A 66 30.80 -23.64 -19.51
C LEU A 66 32.10 -24.44 -19.59
N ARG A 67 32.82 -24.35 -20.71
CA ARG A 67 34.14 -24.98 -20.86
C ARG A 67 35.17 -24.38 -19.90
N PHE A 68 35.13 -23.06 -19.72
CA PHE A 68 35.93 -22.36 -18.72
C PHE A 68 35.67 -22.90 -17.30
N LEU A 69 34.41 -23.01 -16.88
CA LEU A 69 34.04 -23.55 -15.57
C LEU A 69 34.56 -24.98 -15.38
N GLY A 70 34.34 -25.84 -16.38
CA GLY A 70 34.77 -27.24 -16.33
C GLY A 70 36.30 -27.39 -16.24
N ARG A 71 37.07 -26.54 -16.93
CA ARG A 71 38.53 -26.48 -16.84
C ARG A 71 38.99 -26.00 -15.46
N LYS A 72 38.51 -24.83 -15.03
CA LYS A 72 38.94 -24.18 -13.79
C LYS A 72 38.63 -25.04 -12.56
N PHE A 73 37.48 -25.69 -12.54
CA PHE A 73 36.99 -26.46 -11.41
C PHE A 73 37.07 -27.97 -11.64
N GLN A 74 38.01 -28.44 -12.46
CA GLN A 74 38.12 -29.84 -12.85
C GLN A 74 38.22 -30.79 -11.64
N THR A 75 38.87 -30.36 -10.55
CA THR A 75 39.06 -31.13 -9.31
C THR A 75 38.39 -30.47 -8.11
N ILE A 76 37.22 -29.88 -8.31
CA ILE A 76 36.46 -29.21 -7.26
C ILE A 76 36.16 -30.14 -6.08
N THR A 77 36.45 -29.66 -4.87
CA THR A 77 36.13 -30.36 -3.62
C THR A 77 35.44 -29.39 -2.67
N TRP A 78 34.40 -29.86 -2.00
CA TRP A 78 33.71 -29.07 -1.00
C TRP A 78 34.61 -28.85 0.22
N GLN A 79 34.79 -27.59 0.64
CA GLN A 79 35.63 -27.21 1.77
C GLN A 79 34.77 -26.69 2.94
N ALA A 80 34.96 -27.28 4.13
CA ALA A 80 34.08 -27.06 5.28
C ALA A 80 34.23 -25.68 5.92
N ASP A 81 35.44 -25.13 5.89
CA ASP A 81 35.80 -23.80 6.37
C ASP A 81 35.03 -22.70 5.63
N ARG A 82 34.68 -22.91 4.36
CA ARG A 82 33.94 -21.95 3.53
C ARG A 82 32.41 -21.97 3.70
N ASN A 83 31.84 -22.94 4.45
CA ASN A 83 30.39 -23.17 4.53
C ASN A 83 29.57 -21.97 5.02
N ASN A 84 30.20 -21.04 5.72
CA ASN A 84 29.56 -19.81 6.22
C ASN A 84 29.95 -18.54 5.45
N GLU A 85 30.82 -18.68 4.45
CA GLU A 85 31.39 -17.58 3.71
C GLU A 85 30.68 -17.40 2.37
N THR A 86 30.61 -16.15 1.93
CA THR A 86 30.25 -15.78 0.57
C THR A 86 31.50 -15.36 -0.18
N VAL A 87 31.51 -15.58 -1.50
CA VAL A 87 32.59 -15.14 -2.39
C VAL A 87 32.10 -14.04 -3.34
N HIS A 88 32.96 -13.12 -3.75
CA HIS A 88 32.66 -12.23 -4.88
C HIS A 88 32.81 -12.98 -6.20
N LEU A 89 31.97 -12.67 -7.19
CA LEU A 89 31.97 -13.38 -8.47
C LEU A 89 33.31 -13.23 -9.20
N GLU A 90 33.92 -12.05 -9.12
CA GLU A 90 35.22 -11.75 -9.71
C GLU A 90 36.30 -12.66 -9.12
N ASP A 91 36.48 -12.63 -7.80
CA ASP A 91 37.44 -13.48 -7.09
C ASP A 91 37.18 -14.97 -7.37
N PHE A 92 35.92 -15.39 -7.39
CA PHE A 92 35.55 -16.77 -7.65
C PHE A 92 35.91 -17.21 -9.07
N LEU A 93 35.73 -16.34 -10.06
CA LEU A 93 35.98 -16.64 -11.46
C LEU A 93 37.39 -16.22 -11.93
N GLN A 94 38.20 -15.55 -11.12
CA GLN A 94 39.55 -15.13 -11.48
C GLN A 94 40.47 -16.30 -11.87
N ASP A 95 41.03 -16.30 -13.07
CA ASP A 95 41.92 -17.33 -13.60
C ASP A 95 43.14 -16.67 -14.24
N ASP A 96 44.28 -17.35 -14.25
CA ASP A 96 45.53 -16.80 -14.79
C ASP A 96 45.52 -16.71 -16.33
N VAL A 97 44.61 -17.44 -16.99
CA VAL A 97 44.58 -17.58 -18.45
C VAL A 97 43.45 -16.76 -19.09
N GLU A 98 42.30 -16.66 -18.44
CA GLU A 98 41.12 -15.99 -18.98
C GLU A 98 40.40 -15.12 -17.94
N ASP A 99 39.85 -14.00 -18.37
CA ASP A 99 38.95 -13.19 -17.55
C ASP A 99 37.59 -13.89 -17.44
N GLY A 100 37.44 -14.72 -16.40
CA GLY A 100 36.22 -15.47 -16.14
C GLY A 100 34.98 -14.60 -15.90
N LEU A 101 35.14 -13.38 -15.36
CA LEU A 101 34.03 -12.45 -15.16
C LEU A 101 33.53 -11.88 -16.50
N ALA A 102 34.44 -11.54 -17.41
CA ALA A 102 34.08 -11.13 -18.77
C ALA A 102 33.36 -12.26 -19.53
N LEU A 103 33.84 -13.50 -19.42
CA LEU A 103 33.17 -14.68 -20.01
C LEU A 103 31.76 -14.86 -19.46
N TYR A 104 31.58 -14.75 -18.14
CA TYR A 104 30.26 -14.83 -17.51
C TYR A 104 29.31 -13.73 -18.04
N LYS A 105 29.77 -12.48 -18.08
CA LYS A 105 28.96 -11.35 -18.57
C LYS A 105 28.55 -11.54 -20.03
N ALA A 106 29.46 -12.00 -20.89
CA ALA A 106 29.16 -12.30 -22.28
C ALA A 106 28.13 -13.44 -22.42
N ALA A 107 28.26 -14.50 -21.63
CA ALA A 107 27.30 -15.61 -21.62
C ALA A 107 25.90 -15.19 -21.15
N ILE A 108 25.83 -14.33 -20.14
CA ILE A 108 24.58 -13.75 -19.64
C ILE A 108 23.92 -12.83 -20.68
N GLU A 109 24.71 -12.03 -21.39
CA GLU A 109 24.20 -11.17 -22.46
C GLU A 109 23.61 -12.01 -23.60
N GLU A 110 24.33 -13.05 -24.03
CA GLU A 110 23.86 -14.00 -25.05
C GLU A 110 22.56 -14.69 -24.61
N GLU A 111 22.50 -15.19 -23.37
CA GLU A 111 21.31 -15.83 -22.82
C GLU A 111 20.10 -14.89 -22.78
N SER A 112 20.29 -13.61 -22.43
CA SER A 112 19.20 -12.62 -22.37
C SER A 112 18.52 -12.35 -23.72
N LYS A 113 19.21 -12.65 -24.82
CA LYS A 113 18.74 -12.52 -26.21
C LYS A 113 18.25 -13.84 -26.80
N SER A 114 18.32 -14.94 -26.06
CA SER A 114 17.79 -16.25 -26.46
C SER A 114 16.26 -16.28 -26.41
N LYS A 115 15.64 -16.74 -27.49
CA LYS A 115 14.19 -16.98 -27.59
C LYS A 115 13.78 -18.09 -26.63
N ALA A 116 14.54 -19.19 -26.62
CA ALA A 116 14.29 -20.33 -25.74
C ALA A 116 14.32 -19.92 -24.26
N PHE A 117 15.25 -19.03 -23.87
CA PHE A 117 15.27 -18.48 -22.52
C PHE A 117 14.00 -17.69 -22.18
N ARG A 118 13.55 -16.82 -23.10
CA ARG A 118 12.35 -16.00 -22.88
C ARG A 118 11.07 -16.83 -22.79
N GLU A 119 10.95 -17.87 -23.63
CA GLU A 119 9.86 -18.83 -23.54
C GLU A 119 9.87 -19.57 -22.21
N ALA A 120 11.05 -20.05 -21.78
CA ALA A 120 11.18 -20.73 -20.50
C ALA A 120 10.78 -19.84 -19.32
N VAL A 121 11.19 -18.57 -19.31
CA VAL A 121 10.78 -17.59 -18.29
C VAL A 121 9.27 -17.33 -18.37
N PHE A 122 8.70 -17.20 -19.57
CA PHE A 122 7.26 -17.03 -19.76
C PHE A 122 6.47 -18.21 -19.18
N PHE A 123 6.78 -19.44 -19.56
CA PHE A 123 6.07 -20.63 -19.08
C PHE A 123 6.17 -20.81 -17.57
N ARG A 124 7.31 -20.49 -16.98
CA ARG A 124 7.50 -20.51 -15.52
C ARG A 124 6.73 -19.43 -14.78
N SER A 125 6.55 -18.29 -15.42
CA SER A 125 5.73 -17.21 -14.89
C SER A 125 4.23 -17.45 -15.03
N LEU A 126 3.83 -18.37 -15.92
CA LEU A 126 2.44 -18.69 -16.25
C LEU A 126 1.85 -19.71 -15.27
N LYS A 127 0.67 -19.39 -14.72
CA LYS A 127 -0.10 -20.28 -13.85
C LYS A 127 -1.53 -20.39 -14.33
N HIS A 128 -2.08 -21.60 -14.24
CA HIS A 128 -3.47 -21.89 -14.54
C HIS A 128 -4.31 -21.88 -13.26
N PHE A 129 -5.44 -21.19 -13.28
CA PHE A 129 -6.45 -21.18 -12.22
C PHE A 129 -7.73 -21.84 -12.74
N PRO A 130 -8.13 -23.02 -12.21
CA PRO A 130 -9.26 -23.77 -12.75
C PRO A 130 -10.60 -23.09 -12.47
N GLY A 131 -11.63 -23.49 -13.23
CA GLY A 131 -13.00 -23.01 -13.12
C GLY A 131 -13.51 -22.37 -14.41
N ASN A 132 -14.58 -21.59 -14.32
CA ASN A 132 -15.08 -20.84 -15.47
C ASN A 132 -14.20 -19.61 -15.74
N LYS A 133 -14.18 -19.15 -16.99
CA LYS A 133 -13.45 -17.96 -17.40
C LYS A 133 -13.98 -16.71 -16.69
N TRP A 134 -13.09 -15.78 -16.38
CA TRP A 134 -13.46 -14.45 -15.90
C TRP A 134 -13.98 -13.60 -17.05
N ILE A 135 -15.02 -12.81 -16.80
CA ILE A 135 -15.57 -11.87 -17.79
C ILE A 135 -14.51 -10.86 -18.22
N ASN A 136 -13.74 -10.35 -17.25
CA ASN A 136 -12.66 -9.40 -17.47
C ASN A 136 -11.33 -9.99 -17.01
N ARG A 137 -10.28 -9.78 -17.79
CA ARG A 137 -8.91 -10.10 -17.38
C ARG A 137 -8.48 -9.24 -16.20
N LEU A 138 -7.68 -9.83 -15.31
CA LEU A 138 -7.18 -9.21 -14.09
C LEU A 138 -5.76 -8.67 -14.29
N VAL A 139 -5.49 -7.45 -13.83
CA VAL A 139 -4.14 -6.98 -13.51
C VAL A 139 -4.06 -6.75 -12.00
N LEU A 140 -3.36 -7.65 -11.31
CA LEU A 140 -3.16 -7.59 -9.87
C LEU A 140 -1.80 -6.98 -9.53
N TRP A 141 -1.83 -5.80 -8.92
CA TRP A 141 -0.66 -5.15 -8.35
C TRP A 141 -0.43 -5.68 -6.93
N VAL A 142 0.78 -6.18 -6.63
CA VAL A 142 1.10 -6.70 -5.29
C VAL A 142 2.24 -5.90 -4.67
N GLY A 143 1.92 -5.13 -3.64
CA GLY A 143 2.86 -4.30 -2.91
C GLY A 143 3.39 -4.94 -1.64
N GLY A 144 4.60 -4.56 -1.26
CA GLY A 144 5.23 -4.93 0.01
C GLY A 144 6.76 -4.90 -0.09
N PRO A 145 7.47 -4.97 1.05
CA PRO A 145 8.93 -5.01 1.09
C PRO A 145 9.53 -6.14 0.23
N SER A 146 10.79 -5.98 -0.19
CA SER A 146 11.53 -7.09 -0.82
C SER A 146 11.57 -8.28 0.14
N SER A 147 11.33 -9.49 -0.37
CA SER A 147 11.24 -10.73 0.42
C SER A 147 10.03 -10.85 1.37
N SER A 148 9.01 -9.99 1.27
CA SER A 148 7.82 -10.07 2.13
C SER A 148 6.84 -11.22 1.82
N GLY A 149 7.12 -12.04 0.81
CA GLY A 149 6.23 -13.11 0.36
C GLY A 149 5.20 -12.70 -0.70
N LYS A 150 5.45 -11.62 -1.46
CA LYS A 150 4.52 -11.13 -2.50
C LYS A 150 4.07 -12.20 -3.50
N THR A 151 4.98 -13.03 -3.99
CA THR A 151 4.68 -14.09 -4.97
C THR A 151 3.78 -15.16 -4.38
N TYR A 152 3.97 -15.49 -3.10
CA TYR A 152 3.09 -16.40 -2.35
C TYR A 152 1.73 -15.73 -2.07
N ALA A 153 1.72 -14.45 -1.70
CA ALA A 153 0.50 -13.65 -1.47
C ALA A 153 -0.38 -13.53 -2.72
N ALA A 154 0.23 -13.34 -3.89
CA ALA A 154 -0.48 -13.19 -5.16
C ALA A 154 -1.42 -14.38 -5.45
N LYS A 155 -0.97 -15.62 -5.18
CA LYS A 155 -1.79 -16.81 -5.40
C LYS A 155 -3.05 -16.78 -4.55
N GLY A 156 -2.92 -16.58 -3.24
CA GLY A 156 -4.07 -16.55 -2.33
C GLY A 156 -5.02 -15.39 -2.64
N VAL A 157 -4.47 -14.25 -3.06
CA VAL A 157 -5.29 -13.09 -3.50
C VAL A 157 -6.09 -13.43 -4.74
N ILE A 158 -5.50 -14.05 -5.76
CA ILE A 158 -6.22 -14.46 -6.97
C ILE A 158 -7.31 -15.47 -6.64
N GLU A 159 -7.02 -16.48 -5.82
CA GLU A 159 -8.01 -17.47 -5.40
C GLU A 159 -9.19 -16.81 -4.66
N LYS A 160 -8.91 -15.85 -3.77
CA LYS A 160 -9.94 -15.09 -3.08
C LYS A 160 -10.74 -14.21 -4.04
N MET A 161 -10.07 -13.47 -4.93
CA MET A 161 -10.74 -12.64 -5.93
C MET A 161 -11.60 -13.45 -6.89
N SER A 162 -11.08 -14.58 -7.37
CA SER A 162 -11.82 -15.47 -8.26
C SER A 162 -13.05 -16.09 -7.58
N ARG A 163 -13.07 -16.22 -6.25
CA ARG A 163 -14.22 -16.76 -5.53
C ARG A 163 -15.22 -15.66 -5.17
N ASP A 164 -14.74 -14.51 -4.73
CA ASP A 164 -15.55 -13.53 -4.01
C ASP A 164 -15.82 -12.24 -4.82
N VAL A 165 -15.00 -11.93 -5.85
CA VAL A 165 -14.96 -10.59 -6.47
C VAL A 165 -15.14 -10.61 -7.99
N LEU A 166 -14.45 -11.52 -8.70
CA LEU A 166 -14.43 -11.54 -10.16
C LEU A 166 -15.69 -12.23 -10.70
N GLN A 167 -16.37 -11.53 -11.61
CA GLN A 167 -17.47 -12.10 -12.37
C GLN A 167 -16.95 -13.15 -13.36
N LYS A 168 -17.73 -14.21 -13.54
CA LYS A 168 -17.40 -15.37 -14.39
C LYS A 168 -18.41 -15.51 -15.51
N THR A 169 -17.96 -16.04 -16.64
CA THR A 169 -18.85 -16.53 -17.69
C THR A 169 -19.30 -17.96 -17.35
N ASP A 170 -20.18 -18.52 -18.19
CA ASP A 170 -20.51 -19.95 -18.12
C ASP A 170 -19.51 -20.83 -18.87
N GLU A 171 -18.51 -20.22 -19.54
CA GLU A 171 -17.51 -20.96 -20.30
C GLU A 171 -16.50 -21.65 -19.37
N PRO A 172 -16.35 -22.99 -19.44
CA PRO A 172 -15.29 -23.69 -18.76
C PRO A 172 -13.94 -23.42 -19.46
N GLY A 173 -12.84 -23.70 -18.75
CA GLY A 173 -11.48 -23.63 -19.33
C GLY A 173 -10.47 -22.84 -18.50
N GLY A 174 -10.86 -22.36 -17.31
CA GLY A 174 -9.99 -21.71 -16.35
C GLY A 174 -9.40 -20.39 -16.82
N ASN A 175 -8.42 -19.89 -16.07
CA ASN A 175 -7.85 -18.55 -16.26
C ASN A 175 -6.34 -18.61 -16.17
N ASN A 176 -5.67 -18.13 -17.21
CA ASN A 176 -4.22 -18.09 -17.30
C ASN A 176 -3.69 -16.76 -16.77
N VAL A 177 -2.77 -16.83 -15.81
CA VAL A 177 -2.21 -15.66 -15.14
C VAL A 177 -0.68 -15.68 -15.22
N VAL A 178 -0.10 -14.59 -15.70
CA VAL A 178 1.35 -14.41 -15.84
C VAL A 178 1.89 -13.56 -14.69
N SER A 179 2.95 -14.01 -14.02
CA SER A 179 3.58 -13.28 -12.91
C SER A 179 4.87 -12.59 -13.32
N VAL A 180 4.88 -11.26 -13.27
CA VAL A 180 6.02 -10.41 -13.66
C VAL A 180 7.01 -10.26 -12.50
N ASP A 181 7.63 -11.36 -12.09
CA ASP A 181 8.67 -11.40 -11.05
C ASP A 181 10.05 -11.67 -11.65
N GLY A 182 11.05 -10.93 -11.19
CA GLY A 182 12.44 -11.19 -11.58
C GLY A 182 13.03 -12.45 -10.95
N SER A 183 12.35 -13.15 -10.04
CA SER A 183 12.82 -14.47 -9.58
C SER A 183 12.84 -15.48 -10.73
N TYR A 184 11.83 -15.48 -11.61
CA TYR A 184 11.74 -16.45 -12.69
C TYR A 184 12.93 -16.39 -13.65
N GLU A 185 13.38 -15.20 -14.06
CA GLU A 185 14.57 -15.05 -14.91
C GLU A 185 15.86 -15.53 -14.20
N ARG A 186 16.02 -15.30 -12.89
CA ARG A 186 17.18 -15.78 -12.12
C ARG A 186 17.20 -17.29 -11.90
N GLU A 187 16.04 -17.88 -11.65
CA GLU A 187 15.86 -19.32 -11.42
C GLU A 187 15.81 -20.14 -12.72
N THR A 188 15.73 -19.47 -13.86
CA THR A 188 15.69 -20.11 -15.19
C THR A 188 17.04 -20.04 -15.90
N SER A 189 17.81 -18.97 -15.67
CA SER A 189 19.12 -18.78 -16.30
C SER A 189 20.06 -19.95 -16.00
N GLN A 190 20.48 -20.65 -17.06
CA GLN A 190 21.40 -21.77 -16.97
C GLN A 190 22.78 -21.28 -16.54
N MET A 191 23.27 -20.19 -17.14
CA MET A 191 24.63 -19.68 -16.87
C MET A 191 24.78 -19.20 -15.43
N ARG A 192 23.79 -18.46 -14.95
CA ARG A 192 23.75 -17.98 -13.57
C ARG A 192 23.69 -19.14 -12.58
N GLN A 193 22.88 -20.16 -12.87
CA GLN A 193 22.77 -21.34 -12.02
C GLN A 193 24.07 -22.15 -12.00
N MET A 194 24.75 -22.30 -13.14
CA MET A 194 26.02 -23.01 -13.18
C MET A 194 27.07 -22.31 -12.31
N ALA A 195 27.27 -20.99 -12.46
CA ALA A 195 28.20 -20.24 -11.61
C ALA A 195 27.91 -20.43 -10.11
N LEU A 196 26.63 -20.35 -9.73
CA LEU A 196 26.21 -20.58 -8.35
C LEU A 196 26.49 -22.01 -7.87
N GLN A 197 26.13 -23.04 -8.65
CA GLN A 197 26.35 -24.44 -8.29
C GLN A 197 27.84 -24.75 -8.05
N PHE A 198 28.74 -24.18 -8.86
CA PHE A 198 30.18 -24.33 -8.66
C PHE A 198 30.66 -23.65 -7.37
N ALA A 199 30.15 -22.47 -7.02
CA ALA A 199 30.49 -21.83 -5.76
C ALA A 199 30.02 -22.66 -4.55
N LEU A 200 28.79 -23.20 -4.61
CA LEU A 200 28.25 -24.06 -3.56
C LEU A 200 29.04 -25.37 -3.44
N ALA A 201 29.39 -26.00 -4.55
CA ALA A 201 30.21 -27.21 -4.58
C ALA A 201 31.65 -26.97 -4.06
N SER A 202 32.14 -25.73 -4.12
CA SER A 202 33.45 -25.32 -3.59
C SER A 202 33.44 -25.07 -2.08
N GLY A 203 32.27 -25.11 -1.44
CA GLY A 203 32.11 -24.87 0.00
C GLY A 203 31.39 -23.58 0.36
N TYR A 204 31.24 -22.60 -0.53
CA TYR A 204 30.62 -21.31 -0.19
C TYR A 204 29.12 -21.43 0.02
N LYS A 205 28.52 -20.56 0.85
CA LYS A 205 27.05 -20.49 1.00
C LYS A 205 26.35 -19.74 -0.15
N GLY A 206 27.13 -19.06 -1.00
CA GLY A 206 26.65 -18.35 -2.17
C GLY A 206 27.68 -17.33 -2.69
N ILE A 207 27.27 -16.57 -3.72
CA ILE A 207 28.07 -15.52 -4.35
C ILE A 207 27.45 -14.17 -4.00
N TYR A 208 28.21 -13.29 -3.33
CA TYR A 208 27.69 -12.07 -2.74
C TYR A 208 27.08 -11.11 -3.76
N ASP A 209 27.75 -10.89 -4.89
CA ASP A 209 27.41 -9.89 -5.91
C ASP A 209 26.87 -10.49 -7.22
N LEU A 210 26.49 -11.78 -7.21
CA LEU A 210 25.97 -12.46 -8.40
C LEU A 210 24.77 -11.74 -9.02
N HIS A 211 23.85 -11.23 -8.18
CA HIS A 211 22.71 -10.45 -8.67
C HIS A 211 23.15 -9.18 -9.42
N THR A 212 24.21 -8.50 -8.96
CA THR A 212 24.73 -7.27 -9.58
C THR A 212 25.33 -7.55 -10.95
N HIS A 213 26.09 -8.63 -11.09
CA HIS A 213 26.70 -9.03 -12.36
C HIS A 213 25.73 -9.70 -13.33
N SER A 214 24.52 -10.05 -12.89
CA SER A 214 23.47 -10.66 -13.72
C SER A 214 22.40 -9.67 -14.19
N LYS A 215 22.61 -8.36 -14.04
CA LYS A 215 21.60 -7.32 -14.33
C LYS A 215 21.15 -7.27 -15.79
N GLN A 216 21.87 -7.88 -16.73
CA GLN A 216 21.50 -7.93 -18.14
C GLN A 216 20.42 -8.98 -18.46
N LEU A 217 20.11 -9.92 -17.55
CA LEU A 217 19.05 -10.94 -17.69
C LEU A 217 17.60 -10.39 -17.73
N VAL A 218 17.39 -9.09 -18.00
CA VAL A 218 16.08 -8.42 -17.83
C VAL A 218 15.06 -8.91 -18.87
N VAL A 219 14.32 -9.96 -18.52
CA VAL A 219 13.28 -10.57 -19.36
C VAL A 219 11.88 -10.15 -18.92
N LYS A 220 11.69 -9.83 -17.63
CA LYS A 220 10.38 -9.47 -17.05
C LYS A 220 9.58 -8.43 -17.85
N LYS A 221 10.25 -7.45 -18.49
CA LYS A 221 9.57 -6.42 -19.29
C LYS A 221 8.92 -7.02 -20.55
N TYR A 222 9.61 -7.95 -21.21
CA TYR A 222 9.13 -8.61 -22.43
C TYR A 222 7.98 -9.55 -22.11
N VAL A 223 8.07 -10.29 -20.99
CA VAL A 223 6.96 -11.13 -20.48
C VAL A 223 5.73 -10.29 -20.14
N ARG A 224 5.92 -9.16 -19.46
CA ARG A 224 4.84 -8.22 -19.15
C ARG A 224 4.17 -7.70 -20.42
N ASP A 225 4.96 -7.20 -21.35
CA ASP A 225 4.45 -6.55 -22.55
C ASP A 225 3.75 -7.58 -23.47
N ALA A 226 4.27 -8.81 -23.55
CA ALA A 226 3.63 -9.92 -24.24
C ALA A 226 2.27 -10.29 -23.62
N ALA A 227 2.21 -10.44 -22.30
CA ALA A 227 0.97 -10.78 -21.60
C ALA A 227 -0.11 -9.70 -21.73
N LEU A 228 0.27 -8.42 -21.84
CA LEU A 228 -0.67 -7.31 -22.02
C LEU A 228 -1.23 -7.20 -23.45
N GLU A 229 -0.51 -7.71 -24.46
CA GLU A 229 -1.03 -7.78 -25.83
C GLU A 229 -1.98 -8.96 -26.04
N ASP A 230 -1.93 -9.99 -25.19
CA ASP A 230 -2.90 -11.08 -25.23
C ASP A 230 -4.15 -10.79 -24.38
N GLN A 231 -5.33 -10.95 -24.97
CA GLN A 231 -6.60 -10.69 -24.31
C GLN A 231 -6.99 -11.78 -23.30
N ASN A 232 -6.41 -12.98 -23.42
CA ASN A 232 -6.72 -14.13 -22.58
C ASN A 232 -5.81 -14.24 -21.35
N LEU A 233 -4.80 -13.38 -21.23
CA LEU A 233 -3.85 -13.42 -20.14
C LEU A 233 -4.15 -12.34 -19.10
N SER A 234 -4.25 -12.79 -17.86
CA SER A 234 -4.23 -11.93 -16.68
C SER A 234 -2.79 -11.76 -16.18
N LEU A 235 -2.54 -10.73 -15.39
CA LEU A 235 -1.21 -10.32 -14.98
C LEU A 235 -1.11 -10.12 -13.47
N VAL A 236 0.01 -10.53 -12.88
CA VAL A 236 0.42 -10.18 -11.52
C VAL A 236 1.70 -9.40 -11.57
N ILE A 237 1.72 -8.23 -10.93
CA ILE A 237 2.88 -7.34 -10.87
C ILE A 237 3.31 -7.18 -9.40
N PRO A 238 4.22 -8.04 -8.91
CA PRO A 238 4.84 -7.84 -7.61
C PRO A 238 5.86 -6.69 -7.69
N ASP A 239 5.69 -5.65 -6.89
CA ASP A 239 6.56 -4.46 -6.89
C ASP A 239 6.79 -3.96 -5.46
N THR A 240 7.90 -3.27 -5.23
CA THR A 240 8.16 -2.52 -4.00
C THR A 240 7.70 -1.06 -4.13
N PHE A 241 7.41 -0.60 -5.35
CA PHE A 241 6.94 0.75 -5.67
C PHE A 241 7.90 1.86 -5.22
N VAL A 242 9.20 1.56 -5.18
CA VAL A 242 10.27 2.53 -4.88
C VAL A 242 10.68 3.31 -6.15
N ARG A 243 10.10 2.97 -7.31
CA ARG A 243 10.36 3.62 -8.60
C ARG A 243 9.53 4.90 -8.79
N ASN A 244 9.92 5.72 -9.76
CA ASN A 244 9.29 7.00 -10.08
C ASN A 244 7.76 6.87 -10.22
N PRO A 245 6.95 7.61 -9.43
CA PRO A 245 5.49 7.59 -9.50
C PRO A 245 4.91 7.86 -10.90
N ALA A 246 5.56 8.70 -11.70
CA ALA A 246 5.11 8.98 -13.07
C ALA A 246 5.18 7.74 -13.98
N ALA A 247 6.20 6.90 -13.81
CA ALA A 247 6.31 5.65 -14.56
C ALA A 247 5.23 4.65 -14.15
N VAL A 248 4.94 4.57 -12.84
CA VAL A 248 3.87 3.72 -12.31
C VAL A 248 2.50 4.18 -12.79
N ARG A 249 2.26 5.51 -12.82
CA ARG A 249 1.03 6.10 -13.37
C ARG A 249 0.87 5.81 -14.86
N LYS A 250 1.97 5.89 -15.63
CA LYS A 250 1.96 5.56 -17.05
C LYS A 250 1.57 4.09 -17.28
N ASP A 251 2.19 3.16 -16.55
CA ASP A 251 1.85 1.74 -16.62
C ASP A 251 0.37 1.53 -16.24
N PHE A 252 -0.10 2.14 -15.14
CA PHE A 252 -1.47 2.05 -14.65
C PHE A 252 -2.51 2.49 -15.70
N ASN A 253 -2.31 3.65 -16.30
CA ASN A 253 -3.20 4.19 -17.34
C ASN A 253 -3.19 3.31 -18.60
N ALA A 254 -2.00 2.90 -19.05
CA ALA A 254 -1.86 2.05 -20.23
C ALA A 254 -2.58 0.70 -20.08
N PHE A 255 -2.68 0.17 -18.85
CA PHE A 255 -3.40 -1.07 -18.59
C PHE A 255 -4.91 -0.84 -18.53
N ALA A 256 -5.36 0.30 -17.96
CA ALA A 256 -6.77 0.66 -17.94
C ALA A 256 -7.38 0.75 -19.35
N ASP A 257 -6.62 1.31 -20.31
CA ASP A 257 -7.03 1.44 -21.71
C ASP A 257 -7.23 0.09 -22.42
N LYS A 258 -6.73 -1.03 -21.85
CA LYS A 258 -6.86 -2.38 -22.40
C LYS A 258 -8.08 -3.15 -21.88
N GLY A 259 -9.00 -2.48 -21.17
CA GLY A 259 -10.25 -3.09 -20.68
C GLY A 259 -10.02 -4.14 -19.59
N VAL A 260 -9.00 -3.96 -18.76
CA VAL A 260 -8.64 -4.90 -17.69
C VAL A 260 -9.26 -4.46 -16.35
N VAL A 261 -9.63 -5.42 -15.51
CA VAL A 261 -9.92 -5.16 -14.10
C VAL A 261 -8.60 -5.02 -13.36
N GLN A 262 -8.35 -3.87 -12.76
CA GLN A 262 -7.17 -3.66 -11.91
C GLN A 262 -7.52 -3.83 -10.44
N ALA A 263 -6.70 -4.57 -9.70
CA ALA A 263 -6.79 -4.72 -8.25
C ALA A 263 -5.43 -4.50 -7.59
N PHE A 264 -5.43 -4.09 -6.33
CA PHE A 264 -4.21 -3.92 -5.56
C PHE A 264 -4.24 -4.74 -4.28
N ALA A 265 -3.20 -5.51 -4.04
CA ALA A 265 -2.98 -6.22 -2.79
C ALA A 265 -1.72 -5.68 -2.08
N GLU A 266 -1.83 -5.36 -0.80
CA GLU A 266 -0.67 -5.05 0.04
C GLU A 266 -0.32 -6.25 0.93
N VAL A 267 0.97 -6.57 1.04
CA VAL A 267 1.48 -7.46 2.09
C VAL A 267 1.95 -6.59 3.26
N LYS A 268 1.32 -6.74 4.42
CA LYS A 268 1.65 -5.99 5.63
C LYS A 268 1.87 -6.91 6.83
N GLY A 269 2.63 -6.45 7.81
CA GLY A 269 2.72 -7.12 9.11
C GLY A 269 1.42 -7.03 9.90
N GLU A 270 1.27 -7.94 10.86
CA GLU A 270 0.22 -7.88 11.88
C GLU A 270 0.27 -6.54 12.66
N LYS A 271 -0.90 -5.99 13.02
CA LYS A 271 -1.00 -4.72 13.76
C LYS A 271 -0.26 -4.86 15.09
N LYS A 272 0.54 -3.86 15.47
CA LYS A 272 1.42 -3.85 16.65
C LYS A 272 2.65 -4.79 16.60
N PHE A 273 2.86 -5.55 15.51
CA PHE A 273 4.00 -6.46 15.36
C PHE A 273 4.89 -6.09 14.15
N ALA A 274 5.22 -4.80 14.02
CA ALA A 274 6.04 -4.30 12.93
C ALA A 274 7.46 -4.92 12.92
N GLU A 275 8.05 -5.09 14.12
CA GLU A 275 9.38 -5.68 14.29
C GLU A 275 9.41 -7.17 13.92
N ARG A 276 8.37 -7.93 14.29
CA ARG A 276 8.16 -9.32 13.85
C ARG A 276 8.17 -9.40 12.33
N PHE A 277 7.41 -8.53 11.67
CA PHE A 277 7.33 -8.52 10.22
C PHE A 277 8.68 -8.16 9.58
N GLN A 278 9.38 -7.16 10.10
CA GLN A 278 10.72 -6.82 9.61
C GLN A 278 11.69 -8.01 9.78
N THR A 279 11.63 -8.70 10.91
CA THR A 279 12.47 -9.86 11.19
C THR A 279 12.14 -11.03 10.26
N SER A 280 10.85 -11.36 10.07
CA SER A 280 10.43 -12.44 9.19
C SER A 280 10.81 -12.17 7.73
N VAL A 281 10.68 -10.92 7.25
CA VAL A 281 11.14 -10.51 5.92
C VAL A 281 12.66 -10.64 5.76
N LYS A 282 13.44 -10.26 6.77
CA LYS A 282 14.90 -10.46 6.77
C LYS A 282 15.22 -11.96 6.67
N LYS A 283 14.68 -12.80 7.56
CA LYS A 283 15.01 -14.23 7.59
C LYS A 283 14.59 -14.94 6.29
N MET A 284 13.45 -14.59 5.71
CA MET A 284 13.04 -15.08 4.38
C MET A 284 14.02 -14.62 3.29
N GLY A 285 14.45 -13.36 3.35
CA GLY A 285 15.47 -12.83 2.43
C GLY A 285 16.80 -13.57 2.53
N ASP A 286 17.30 -13.81 3.73
CA ASP A 286 18.55 -14.52 4.00
C ASP A 286 18.45 -15.99 3.58
N SER A 287 17.35 -16.66 3.92
CA SER A 287 17.10 -18.06 3.52
C SER A 287 17.04 -18.24 2.00
N ARG A 288 16.62 -17.22 1.26
CA ARG A 288 16.64 -17.23 -0.21
C ARG A 288 18.03 -16.88 -0.75
N ALA A 289 18.78 -16.02 -0.06
CA ALA A 289 20.09 -15.61 -0.49
C ALA A 289 21.10 -16.74 -0.38
N TRP A 290 21.12 -17.46 0.75
CA TRP A 290 22.21 -18.35 1.13
C TRP A 290 21.77 -19.79 1.28
N ASN A 291 22.61 -20.68 0.74
CA ASN A 291 22.44 -22.11 0.91
C ASN A 291 22.86 -22.52 2.33
N LYS A 292 22.12 -23.45 2.93
CA LYS A 292 22.40 -24.00 4.28
C LYS A 292 22.79 -25.47 4.27
N LYS A 293 22.72 -26.13 3.11
CA LYS A 293 22.91 -27.57 2.97
C LYS A 293 24.21 -27.85 2.23
N ARG A 294 24.87 -28.95 2.56
CA ARG A 294 26.04 -29.42 1.80
C ARG A 294 25.65 -29.66 0.33
N PHE A 295 26.32 -28.95 -0.57
CA PHE A 295 26.19 -29.09 -2.02
C PHE A 295 27.51 -29.64 -2.55
N THR A 296 27.49 -30.73 -3.31
CA THR A 296 28.70 -31.46 -3.73
C THR A 296 28.80 -31.51 -5.25
N GLU A 297 29.94 -31.92 -5.78
CA GLU A 297 30.22 -31.90 -7.23
C GLU A 297 29.19 -32.71 -8.04
N GLU A 298 28.70 -33.82 -7.48
CA GLU A 298 27.74 -34.72 -8.13
C GLU A 298 26.35 -34.09 -8.30
N LYS A 299 26.08 -32.98 -7.59
CA LYS A 299 24.83 -32.23 -7.70
C LYS A 299 24.88 -31.16 -8.80
N ILE A 300 26.05 -30.88 -9.38
CA ILE A 300 26.18 -29.89 -10.46
C ILE A 300 25.52 -30.44 -11.72
N LYS A 301 24.47 -29.77 -12.19
CA LYS A 301 23.82 -30.09 -13.46
C LYS A 301 23.17 -28.87 -14.09
N MET A 302 23.07 -28.87 -15.41
CA MET A 302 22.23 -27.91 -16.14
C MET A 302 20.77 -28.08 -15.75
N ASN A 303 20.01 -26.97 -15.70
CA ASN A 303 18.61 -26.91 -15.28
C ASN A 303 18.33 -27.41 -13.85
N ASN A 304 19.32 -27.38 -12.94
CA ASN A 304 19.13 -27.82 -11.56
C ASN A 304 18.10 -26.96 -10.81
N ARG A 305 17.05 -27.60 -10.29
CA ARG A 305 15.98 -26.94 -9.51
C ARG A 305 16.23 -26.96 -8.01
N GLU A 306 17.14 -27.81 -7.55
CA GLU A 306 17.36 -28.10 -6.13
C GLU A 306 18.61 -27.42 -5.56
N ILE A 307 18.92 -26.22 -6.06
CA ILE A 307 20.08 -25.43 -5.60
C ILE A 307 19.84 -24.89 -4.18
N GLY A 308 18.58 -24.58 -3.84
CA GLY A 308 18.18 -24.15 -2.50
C GLY A 308 18.45 -22.68 -2.18
N CYS A 309 19.09 -21.91 -3.06
CA CYS A 309 19.29 -20.47 -2.91
C CYS A 309 19.43 -19.74 -4.26
N GLU A 310 19.34 -18.41 -4.23
CA GLU A 310 19.48 -17.54 -5.41
C GLU A 310 20.75 -16.67 -5.37
N SER A 311 21.46 -16.54 -4.25
CA SER A 311 22.54 -15.53 -4.10
C SER A 311 22.06 -14.12 -4.44
N LYS A 312 20.92 -13.74 -3.86
CA LYS A 312 20.36 -12.39 -3.90
C LYS A 312 20.27 -11.84 -2.48
N VAL A 313 21.31 -11.10 -2.10
CA VAL A 313 21.47 -10.46 -0.78
C VAL A 313 20.21 -9.71 -0.39
N TYR A 314 19.75 -9.92 0.84
CA TYR A 314 18.71 -9.10 1.43
C TYR A 314 19.28 -7.75 1.85
N GLN A 315 18.62 -6.66 1.42
CA GLN A 315 19.04 -5.31 1.74
C GLN A 315 18.03 -4.67 2.72
N GLY A 316 18.31 -4.76 4.01
CA GLY A 316 17.40 -4.31 5.08
C GLY A 316 17.00 -2.84 4.99
N ALA A 317 17.89 -1.96 4.48
CA ALA A 317 17.59 -0.55 4.26
C ALA A 317 16.37 -0.32 3.34
N TYR A 318 16.10 -1.24 2.40
CA TYR A 318 14.96 -1.13 1.48
C TYR A 318 13.65 -1.63 2.08
N PHE A 319 13.64 -2.16 3.30
CA PHE A 319 12.41 -2.59 3.97
C PHE A 319 11.45 -1.42 4.17
N LYS A 320 11.94 -0.33 4.80
CA LYS A 320 11.16 0.89 5.04
C LYS A 320 10.74 1.56 3.72
N LEU A 321 11.64 1.59 2.74
CA LEU A 321 11.33 2.12 1.40
C LEU A 321 10.20 1.33 0.72
N GLY A 322 10.23 0.00 0.80
CA GLY A 322 9.18 -0.85 0.26
C GLY A 322 7.83 -0.68 0.97
N LEU A 323 7.83 -0.51 2.30
CA LEU A 323 6.61 -0.16 3.04
C LEU A 323 6.04 1.19 2.58
N HIS A 324 6.89 2.21 2.50
CA HIS A 324 6.49 3.56 2.13
C HIS A 324 5.98 3.64 0.69
N GLY A 325 6.72 3.06 -0.26
CA GLY A 325 6.32 2.97 -1.67
C GLY A 325 4.98 2.25 -1.85
N THR A 326 4.77 1.16 -1.11
CA THR A 326 3.50 0.42 -1.11
C THR A 326 2.34 1.27 -0.57
N LYS A 327 2.55 2.02 0.52
CA LYS A 327 1.54 2.93 1.07
C LYS A 327 1.19 4.06 0.10
N ILE A 328 2.19 4.68 -0.53
CA ILE A 328 1.98 5.71 -1.57
C ILE A 328 1.18 5.12 -2.74
N PHE A 329 1.60 3.97 -3.25
CA PHE A 329 0.92 3.35 -4.37
C PHE A 329 -0.50 2.95 -4.03
N LYS A 330 -0.78 2.48 -2.80
CA LYS A 330 -2.16 2.23 -2.36
C LYS A 330 -3.03 3.49 -2.41
N LYS A 331 -2.51 4.63 -1.93
CA LYS A 331 -3.22 5.92 -2.00
C LYS A 331 -3.49 6.28 -3.46
N PHE A 332 -2.46 6.23 -4.30
CA PHE A 332 -2.57 6.44 -5.75
C PHE A 332 -3.61 5.52 -6.39
N PHE A 333 -3.51 4.20 -6.17
CA PHE A 333 -4.42 3.21 -6.73
C PHE A 333 -5.87 3.49 -6.32
N LYS A 334 -6.11 3.85 -5.06
CA LYS A 334 -7.44 4.25 -4.58
C LYS A 334 -7.97 5.52 -5.25
N SER A 335 -7.09 6.47 -5.59
CA SER A 335 -7.45 7.73 -6.24
C SER A 335 -7.76 7.55 -7.74
N PHE A 336 -7.10 6.62 -8.43
CA PHE A 336 -7.18 6.51 -9.90
C PHE A 336 -7.86 5.25 -10.44
N SER A 337 -8.02 4.20 -9.64
CA SER A 337 -8.71 2.97 -10.07
C SER A 337 -10.23 3.13 -10.03
N SER A 338 -10.90 2.72 -11.11
CA SER A 338 -12.36 2.69 -11.18
C SER A 338 -12.97 1.66 -10.23
N ASN A 339 -12.30 0.53 -10.04
CA ASN A 339 -12.86 -0.62 -9.32
C ASN A 339 -12.49 -0.61 -7.83
N LYS A 340 -11.52 0.23 -7.43
CA LYS A 340 -11.04 0.46 -6.05
C LYS A 340 -10.84 -0.81 -5.18
N SER A 341 -10.75 -2.00 -5.78
CA SER A 341 -10.60 -3.27 -5.09
C SER A 341 -9.21 -3.34 -4.46
N THR A 342 -9.18 -3.23 -3.13
CA THR A 342 -7.95 -3.34 -2.36
C THR A 342 -8.03 -4.53 -1.42
N LEU A 343 -7.00 -5.36 -1.47
CA LEU A 343 -6.81 -6.49 -0.57
C LEU A 343 -5.62 -6.23 0.34
N THR A 344 -5.71 -6.81 1.52
CA THR A 344 -4.60 -6.81 2.47
C THR A 344 -4.30 -8.24 2.85
N VAL A 345 -3.05 -8.64 2.64
CA VAL A 345 -2.49 -9.90 3.08
C VAL A 345 -1.69 -9.64 4.35
N THR A 346 -2.15 -10.18 5.47
CA THR A 346 -1.43 -10.07 6.75
C THR A 346 -0.38 -11.16 6.82
N ASN A 347 0.88 -10.74 6.94
CA ASN A 347 2.01 -11.61 7.25
C ASN A 347 2.12 -11.72 8.77
N ASP A 348 1.66 -12.85 9.29
CA ASP A 348 1.75 -13.26 10.70
C ASP A 348 2.87 -14.29 10.91
N LEU A 349 3.83 -14.40 9.97
CA LEU A 349 4.94 -15.33 10.07
C LEU A 349 5.89 -14.90 11.19
N MET A 350 6.20 -15.83 12.09
CA MET A 350 7.20 -15.68 13.13
C MET A 350 8.29 -16.74 13.00
N TYR A 351 9.47 -16.35 13.43
CA TYR A 351 10.59 -17.27 13.66
C TYR A 351 10.76 -17.38 15.16
N LEU A 352 10.78 -18.59 15.68
CA LEU A 352 11.07 -18.89 17.07
C LEU A 352 12.45 -19.54 17.15
N VAL A 353 13.24 -19.19 18.15
CA VAL A 353 14.55 -19.79 18.45
C VAL A 353 14.50 -20.45 19.81
N LYS A 354 15.16 -21.61 19.95
CA LYS A 354 15.24 -22.32 21.22
C LYS A 354 16.35 -21.69 22.08
N LYS A 355 15.96 -21.05 23.18
CA LYS A 355 16.87 -20.43 24.16
C LYS A 355 16.58 -21.05 25.52
N GLU A 356 17.60 -21.67 26.14
CA GLU A 356 17.48 -22.30 27.47
C GLU A 356 16.33 -23.33 27.53
N GLY A 357 16.12 -24.08 26.44
CA GLY A 357 15.05 -25.07 26.33
C GLY A 357 13.65 -24.49 26.02
N VAL A 358 13.50 -23.16 25.95
CA VAL A 358 12.23 -22.48 25.70
C VAL A 358 12.22 -21.82 24.31
N TRP A 359 11.10 -21.90 23.62
CA TRP A 359 10.87 -21.20 22.36
C TRP A 359 10.64 -19.71 22.61
N LYS A 360 11.52 -18.85 22.10
CA LYS A 360 11.41 -17.39 22.17
C LYS A 360 11.35 -16.80 20.76
N GLU A 361 10.64 -15.70 20.59
CA GLU A 361 10.59 -15.01 19.29
C GLU A 361 11.99 -14.56 18.87
N CYS A 362 12.31 -14.78 17.60
CA CYS A 362 13.60 -14.45 17.03
C CYS A 362 13.73 -12.95 16.87
N GLU A 363 14.89 -12.41 17.24
CA GLU A 363 15.19 -10.99 17.08
C GLU A 363 15.81 -10.71 15.71
N TYR A 364 15.72 -9.44 15.28
CA TYR A 364 16.22 -9.01 13.97
C TYR A 364 17.70 -9.39 13.74
N GLY A 365 18.54 -9.14 14.74
CA GLY A 365 19.99 -9.37 14.71
C GLY A 365 20.44 -10.83 14.82
N GLU A 366 19.56 -11.74 15.22
CA GLU A 366 19.97 -13.13 15.45
C GLU A 366 20.36 -13.85 14.17
N ASN A 367 21.49 -14.55 14.20
CA ASN A 367 21.92 -15.37 13.09
C ASN A 367 21.24 -16.76 13.14
N LEU A 368 20.68 -17.19 12.01
CA LEU A 368 20.11 -18.53 11.80
C LEU A 368 20.98 -19.38 10.84
N ASP A 369 22.21 -18.95 10.57
CA ASP A 369 23.21 -19.72 9.86
C ASP A 369 23.65 -20.91 10.73
N ASN A 370 23.81 -22.09 10.12
CA ASN A 370 24.09 -23.38 10.77
C ASN A 370 23.05 -23.88 11.79
N LYS A 371 21.90 -23.23 11.89
CA LYS A 371 20.78 -23.69 12.73
C LYS A 371 19.86 -24.60 11.93
N GLU A 372 19.32 -25.63 12.57
CA GLU A 372 18.39 -26.59 11.99
C GLU A 372 16.93 -26.25 12.32
N GLU A 373 16.06 -26.24 11.29
CA GLU A 373 14.62 -25.98 11.47
C GLU A 373 13.94 -27.19 12.14
N GLY A 374 13.19 -26.96 13.21
CA GLY A 374 12.60 -28.01 14.06
C GLY A 374 13.45 -28.39 15.27
N VAL A 375 14.72 -27.96 15.32
CA VAL A 375 15.64 -28.22 16.44
C VAL A 375 16.06 -26.91 17.10
N ASP A 376 16.71 -26.02 16.36
CA ASP A 376 17.26 -24.76 16.86
C ASP A 376 16.31 -23.58 16.65
N PHE A 377 15.54 -23.63 15.57
CA PHE A 377 14.54 -22.62 15.22
C PHE A 377 13.31 -23.25 14.58
N ILE A 378 12.15 -22.59 14.66
CA ILE A 378 10.93 -22.98 13.95
C ILE A 378 10.36 -21.76 13.25
N ARG A 379 9.90 -21.95 12.01
CA ARG A 379 9.09 -20.97 11.30
C ARG A 379 7.62 -21.39 11.37
N ILE A 380 6.79 -20.53 11.95
CA ILE A 380 5.39 -20.81 12.25
C ILE A 380 4.55 -19.54 12.12
N THR A 381 3.25 -19.66 11.88
CA THR A 381 2.33 -18.51 11.95
C THR A 381 2.06 -18.15 13.42
N ALA A 382 1.84 -16.87 13.70
CA ALA A 382 1.47 -16.42 15.04
C ALA A 382 0.21 -17.13 15.55
N ARG A 383 -0.76 -17.39 14.66
CA ARG A 383 -1.96 -18.18 14.96
C ARG A 383 -1.66 -19.59 15.41
N ALA A 384 -0.81 -20.32 14.70
CA ALA A 384 -0.48 -21.69 15.09
C ALA A 384 0.27 -21.73 16.43
N TYR A 385 1.18 -20.80 16.66
CA TYR A 385 1.89 -20.69 17.93
C TYR A 385 0.95 -20.33 19.10
N ASN A 386 0.12 -19.30 18.94
CA ASN A 386 -0.85 -18.90 19.95
C ASN A 386 -1.85 -20.03 20.22
N TYR A 387 -2.33 -20.73 19.19
CA TYR A 387 -3.20 -21.88 19.36
C TYR A 387 -2.55 -22.97 20.23
N TRP A 388 -1.29 -23.33 19.97
CA TRP A 388 -0.56 -24.31 20.78
C TRP A 388 -0.40 -23.85 22.24
N ARG A 389 0.01 -22.60 22.44
CA ARG A 389 0.21 -22.00 23.76
C ARG A 389 -1.09 -21.90 24.55
N ASP A 390 -2.12 -21.32 23.96
CA ASP A 390 -3.37 -20.95 24.64
C ASP A 390 -4.23 -22.18 24.94
N ASN A 391 -4.15 -23.23 24.11
CA ASN A 391 -4.80 -24.52 24.38
C ASN A 391 -3.95 -25.46 25.25
N LYS A 392 -2.79 -25.01 25.76
CA LYS A 392 -1.90 -25.77 26.65
C LYS A 392 -1.61 -27.19 26.13
N ILE A 393 -1.30 -27.30 24.84
CA ILE A 393 -1.05 -28.59 24.20
C ILE A 393 0.19 -29.23 24.83
N ALA A 394 0.03 -30.45 25.35
CA ALA A 394 1.09 -31.15 26.09
C ALA A 394 2.27 -31.59 25.21
N GLU A 395 2.03 -31.83 23.91
CA GLU A 395 3.06 -32.19 22.96
C GLU A 395 4.02 -31.00 22.70
N PRO A 396 5.35 -31.21 22.64
CA PRO A 396 6.31 -30.15 22.34
C PRO A 396 5.98 -29.45 21.03
N LEU A 397 6.15 -28.12 20.99
CA LEU A 397 5.75 -27.27 19.85
C LEU A 397 6.28 -27.79 18.50
N GLU A 398 7.55 -28.20 18.45
CA GLU A 398 8.20 -28.78 17.27
C GLU A 398 7.47 -30.02 16.76
N THR A 399 7.09 -30.91 17.68
CA THR A 399 6.46 -32.18 17.32
C THR A 399 5.02 -31.93 16.91
N TRP A 400 4.28 -31.18 17.72
CA TRP A 400 2.90 -30.81 17.45
C TRP A 400 2.74 -30.07 16.12
N TYR A 401 3.60 -29.11 15.81
CA TYR A 401 3.50 -28.35 14.58
C TYR A 401 3.78 -29.25 13.36
N GLN A 402 4.74 -30.18 13.47
CA GLN A 402 5.08 -31.10 12.38
C GLN A 402 4.03 -32.20 12.16
N THR A 403 3.33 -32.65 13.19
CA THR A 403 2.33 -33.73 13.11
C THR A 403 0.92 -33.20 12.86
N THR A 404 0.58 -32.06 13.44
CA THR A 404 -0.81 -31.55 13.52
C THR A 404 -0.92 -30.11 13.03
N GLY A 405 -0.16 -29.19 13.63
CA GLY A 405 -0.34 -27.75 13.45
C GLY A 405 -0.21 -27.29 12.00
N LYS A 406 0.80 -27.76 11.26
CA LYS A 406 1.05 -27.36 9.87
C LYS A 406 -0.06 -27.77 8.89
N PHE A 407 -0.83 -28.79 9.23
CA PHE A 407 -1.90 -29.33 8.38
C PHE A 407 -3.27 -28.69 8.65
N LYS A 408 -3.42 -27.95 9.75
CA LYS A 408 -4.65 -27.19 10.05
C LYS A 408 -4.71 -25.91 9.23
N LYS A 409 -5.47 -25.93 8.12
CA LYS A 409 -5.61 -24.78 7.20
C LYS A 409 -5.94 -23.47 7.91
N THR A 410 -6.87 -23.46 8.87
CA THR A 410 -7.24 -22.25 9.62
C THR A 410 -6.06 -21.59 10.36
N LEU A 411 -5.02 -22.35 10.67
CA LEU A 411 -3.80 -21.87 11.33
C LEU A 411 -2.70 -21.46 10.34
N THR A 412 -2.70 -22.01 9.12
CA THR A 412 -1.59 -21.84 8.16
C THR A 412 -1.95 -21.07 6.89
N GLU A 413 -3.23 -20.95 6.57
CA GLU A 413 -3.70 -20.22 5.39
C GLU A 413 -3.49 -18.71 5.54
N GLN A 414 -3.26 -18.01 4.43
CA GLN A 414 -3.05 -16.56 4.45
C GLN A 414 -4.29 -15.83 4.96
N ILE A 415 -4.09 -14.86 5.86
CA ILE A 415 -5.16 -13.94 6.24
C ILE A 415 -5.26 -12.87 5.15
N ILE A 416 -6.33 -12.96 4.36
CA ILE A 416 -6.59 -12.00 3.28
C ILE A 416 -7.91 -11.30 3.57
N THR A 417 -7.84 -10.03 3.91
CA THR A 417 -9.02 -9.18 4.05
C THR A 417 -9.24 -8.42 2.75
N HIS A 418 -10.44 -8.54 2.19
CA HIS A 418 -10.88 -7.69 1.10
C HIS A 418 -11.60 -6.49 1.70
N LYS A 419 -11.30 -5.30 1.18
CA LYS A 419 -12.15 -4.13 1.41
C LYS A 419 -12.70 -3.71 0.06
N ASP A 420 -13.96 -4.07 -0.16
CA ASP A 420 -14.79 -3.38 -1.13
C ASP A 420 -14.97 -1.96 -0.62
N ASN A 421 -14.35 -1.05 -1.35
CA ASN A 421 -14.31 0.33 -0.98
C ASN A 421 -15.62 1.01 -1.48
N GLU A 422 -16.79 0.47 -1.12
CA GLU A 422 -18.09 1.17 -1.28
C GLU A 422 -18.04 2.52 -0.54
N LYS A 423 -17.33 2.58 0.59
CA LYS A 423 -17.06 3.86 1.28
C LYS A 423 -16.30 4.88 0.43
N TYR A 424 -15.51 4.47 -0.57
CA TYR A 424 -14.79 5.38 -1.47
C TYR A 424 -15.47 5.55 -2.83
N SER A 425 -16.54 4.83 -3.15
CA SER A 425 -17.48 5.33 -4.18
C SER A 425 -18.16 6.61 -3.70
N ASN A 426 -18.18 6.85 -2.38
CA ASN A 426 -18.73 8.06 -1.77
C ASN A 426 -17.66 9.05 -1.28
N HIS A 427 -16.51 8.62 -0.73
CA HIS A 427 -15.53 9.54 -0.10
C HIS A 427 -14.30 9.96 -0.93
N TYR A 428 -14.40 10.02 -2.26
CA TYR A 428 -13.57 10.95 -3.04
C TYR A 428 -14.49 11.97 -3.69
N SER A 429 -14.94 12.89 -2.85
CA SER A 429 -15.76 14.03 -3.21
C SER A 429 -14.94 15.09 -3.96
N LEU A 430 -14.16 14.67 -4.96
CA LEU A 430 -13.70 15.59 -6.01
C LEU A 430 -13.77 14.90 -7.36
N PHE A 431 -13.51 13.58 -7.41
CA PHE A 431 -13.63 12.78 -8.64
C PHE A 431 -14.89 11.91 -8.77
N ASN A 432 -15.70 11.74 -7.70
CA ASN A 432 -16.98 11.02 -7.80
C ASN A 432 -18.18 11.89 -8.24
N LEU A 433 -17.95 13.16 -8.64
CA LEU A 433 -18.99 14.04 -9.21
C LEU A 433 -19.37 13.61 -10.62
N PHE A 434 -18.55 12.78 -11.26
CA PHE A 434 -18.62 12.54 -12.70
C PHE A 434 -19.14 11.15 -13.07
N ARG A 435 -19.76 10.45 -12.12
CA ARG A 435 -20.47 9.19 -12.38
C ARG A 435 -21.81 9.12 -11.66
N THR A 436 -22.80 9.86 -12.16
CA THR A 436 -24.19 9.41 -12.11
C THR A 436 -24.92 9.81 -13.40
N ASN A 437 -25.57 8.83 -14.02
CA ASN A 437 -26.33 8.86 -15.27
C ASN A 437 -27.18 10.14 -15.52
N PRO A 438 -27.20 10.70 -16.74
CA PRO A 438 -28.13 11.78 -17.11
C PRO A 438 -29.56 11.33 -17.46
N VAL A 439 -29.86 10.04 -17.60
CA VAL A 439 -31.13 9.61 -18.23
C VAL A 439 -32.29 9.39 -17.25
N GLN A 440 -32.10 9.60 -15.94
CA GLN A 440 -33.20 9.45 -14.96
C GLN A 440 -33.57 10.73 -14.19
N ARG A 441 -32.92 11.87 -14.45
CA ARG A 441 -33.12 13.11 -13.65
C ARG A 441 -34.18 14.07 -14.17
N PHE A 442 -35.05 13.66 -15.10
CA PHE A 442 -36.20 14.49 -15.47
C PHE A 442 -37.39 14.39 -14.52
N PHE A 443 -37.37 13.51 -13.50
CA PHE A 443 -38.47 13.38 -12.54
C PHE A 443 -38.00 13.05 -11.12
N SER A 444 -37.46 14.03 -10.38
CA SER A 444 -37.56 14.04 -8.91
C SER A 444 -37.26 15.44 -8.38
N SER A 445 -38.18 16.02 -7.61
CA SER A 445 -37.98 17.31 -6.95
C SER A 445 -36.83 17.25 -5.92
N ASN A 446 -36.21 18.40 -5.64
CA ASN A 446 -35.08 18.58 -4.71
C ASN A 446 -35.34 17.98 -3.32
N ALA A 447 -36.61 18.02 -2.87
CA ALA A 447 -37.06 17.45 -1.59
C ALA A 447 -36.89 15.92 -1.50
N GLU A 448 -37.09 15.19 -2.61
CA GLU A 448 -37.05 13.72 -2.57
C GLU A 448 -35.62 13.18 -2.49
N GLN A 449 -34.64 13.96 -2.96
CA GLN A 449 -33.23 13.66 -2.77
C GLN A 449 -32.80 13.92 -1.33
N GLU A 450 -33.30 14.98 -0.69
CA GLU A 450 -33.02 15.29 0.71
C GLU A 450 -33.64 14.24 1.65
N LYS A 451 -34.87 13.78 1.37
CA LYS A 451 -35.49 12.65 2.08
C LYS A 451 -34.66 11.37 1.95
N ARG A 452 -34.17 11.02 0.75
CA ARG A 452 -33.30 9.83 0.59
C ARG A 452 -32.01 9.93 1.40
N LYS A 453 -31.41 11.11 1.46
CA LYS A 453 -30.20 11.37 2.25
C LYS A 453 -30.46 11.19 3.75
N LEU A 454 -31.54 11.78 4.26
CA LEU A 454 -31.93 11.62 5.66
C LEU A 454 -32.29 10.17 6.00
N ARG A 455 -32.94 9.41 5.09
CA ARG A 455 -33.30 8.00 5.32
C ARG A 455 -32.05 7.15 5.50
N HIS A 456 -31.01 7.43 4.71
CA HIS A 456 -29.73 6.74 4.84
C HIS A 456 -29.01 7.10 6.14
N GLN A 457 -28.98 8.38 6.53
CA GLN A 457 -28.37 8.82 7.79
C GLN A 457 -29.07 8.23 9.02
N ILE A 458 -30.41 8.17 8.98
CA ILE A 458 -31.23 7.47 9.98
C ILE A 458 -30.81 6.01 10.08
N ALA A 459 -30.71 5.29 8.96
CA ALA A 459 -30.36 3.87 8.97
C ALA A 459 -28.95 3.59 9.52
N VAL A 460 -27.95 4.38 9.13
CA VAL A 460 -26.56 4.23 9.61
C VAL A 460 -26.46 4.50 11.12
N ASN A 461 -27.19 5.50 11.60
CA ASN A 461 -27.16 5.85 13.01
C ASN A 461 -28.03 4.89 13.86
N ASP A 462 -29.07 4.26 13.29
CA ASP A 462 -29.75 3.09 13.92
C ASP A 462 -28.78 1.90 14.08
N GLU A 463 -27.95 1.59 13.06
CA GLU A 463 -26.92 0.53 13.15
C GLU A 463 -25.88 0.86 14.23
N THR A 464 -25.43 2.11 14.30
CA THR A 464 -24.47 2.57 15.32
C THR A 464 -25.06 2.50 16.73
N ILE A 465 -26.34 2.83 16.89
CA ILE A 465 -27.06 2.68 18.17
C ILE A 465 -27.10 1.20 18.57
N ALA A 466 -27.44 0.30 17.64
CA ALA A 466 -27.50 -1.13 17.91
C ALA A 466 -26.14 -1.70 18.31
N ASP A 467 -25.06 -1.30 17.63
CA ASP A 467 -23.70 -1.72 17.99
C ASP A 467 -23.28 -1.24 19.37
N LEU A 468 -23.64 -0.01 19.74
CA LEU A 468 -23.36 0.55 21.06
C LEU A 468 -24.20 -0.09 22.16
N GLU A 469 -25.46 -0.43 21.89
CA GLU A 469 -26.33 -1.16 22.82
C GLU A 469 -25.77 -2.57 23.09
N ASN A 470 -25.37 -3.29 22.03
CA ASN A 470 -24.73 -4.60 22.16
C ASN A 470 -23.41 -4.51 22.95
N ALA A 471 -22.58 -3.50 22.67
CA ALA A 471 -21.32 -3.30 23.35
C ALA A 471 -21.50 -2.97 24.85
N ILE A 472 -22.59 -2.30 25.23
CA ILE A 472 -22.91 -2.03 26.64
C ILE A 472 -23.44 -3.29 27.33
N GLU A 473 -24.24 -4.10 26.63
CA GLU A 473 -24.80 -5.36 27.17
C GLU A 473 -23.71 -6.42 27.41
N GLU A 474 -22.63 -6.41 26.63
CA GLU A 474 -21.49 -7.33 26.79
C GLU A 474 -20.58 -7.02 28.01
N TRP A 475 -20.75 -5.88 28.68
CA TRP A 475 -19.87 -5.43 29.77
C TRP A 475 -20.56 -5.59 31.15
N GLU A 476 -19.89 -6.24 32.11
CA GLU A 476 -20.41 -6.46 33.47
C GLU A 476 -20.42 -5.18 34.34
N GLU A 477 -19.64 -4.16 33.97
CA GLU A 477 -19.59 -2.85 34.64
C GLU A 477 -20.02 -1.75 33.64
N GLU A 478 -20.84 -0.79 34.08
CA GLU A 478 -21.29 0.34 33.24
C GLU A 478 -20.09 1.17 32.74
N ASP A 479 -19.75 1.04 31.46
CA ASP A 479 -18.83 1.95 30.80
C ASP A 479 -19.56 3.28 30.51
N GLU A 480 -19.26 4.27 31.35
CA GLU A 480 -19.83 5.62 31.28
C GLU A 480 -19.54 6.30 29.92
N SER A 481 -18.44 5.96 29.25
CA SER A 481 -18.07 6.46 27.91
C SER A 481 -18.97 5.88 26.81
N LEU A 482 -19.21 4.57 26.84
CA LEU A 482 -20.09 3.90 25.87
C LEU A 482 -21.55 4.33 26.05
N THR A 483 -22.01 4.40 27.31
CA THR A 483 -23.35 4.88 27.66
C THR A 483 -23.59 6.31 27.18
N LYS A 484 -22.58 7.16 27.31
CA LYS A 484 -22.61 8.55 26.83
C LYS A 484 -22.62 8.65 25.31
N LYS A 485 -21.81 7.85 24.60
CA LYS A 485 -21.85 7.76 23.13
C LYS A 485 -23.22 7.29 22.63
N LEU A 486 -23.80 6.29 23.28
CA LEU A 486 -25.13 5.79 22.94
C LEU A 486 -26.17 6.90 23.07
N LYS A 487 -26.12 7.69 24.15
CA LYS A 487 -27.02 8.82 24.37
C LYS A 487 -26.90 9.88 23.26
N THR A 488 -25.68 10.22 22.84
CA THR A 488 -25.43 11.18 21.75
C THR A 488 -25.95 10.65 20.40
N CYS A 489 -25.71 9.37 20.09
CA CYS A 489 -26.25 8.76 18.86
C CYS A 489 -27.78 8.75 18.87
N LYS A 490 -28.41 8.47 20.01
CA LYS A 490 -29.88 8.53 20.17
C LYS A 490 -30.44 9.93 19.97
N LEU A 491 -29.77 10.97 20.47
CA LEU A 491 -30.20 12.35 20.25
C LEU A 491 -30.14 12.74 18.77
N LEU A 492 -29.00 12.46 18.12
CA LEU A 492 -28.84 12.69 16.68
C LEU A 492 -29.93 11.96 15.87
N GLN A 493 -30.31 10.76 16.31
CA GLN A 493 -31.34 9.97 15.66
C GLN A 493 -32.73 10.61 15.72
N VAL A 494 -33.06 11.23 16.86
CA VAL A 494 -34.30 11.99 17.03
C VAL A 494 -34.32 13.18 16.08
N THR A 495 -33.26 13.98 16.05
CA THR A 495 -33.15 15.15 15.18
C THR A 495 -33.25 14.80 13.69
N LEU A 496 -32.60 13.71 13.26
CA LEU A 496 -32.68 13.23 11.88
C LEU A 496 -34.10 12.78 11.51
N LYS A 497 -34.81 12.12 12.43
CA LYS A 497 -36.20 11.68 12.24
C LYS A 497 -37.17 12.86 12.22
N GLU A 498 -36.98 13.86 13.07
CA GLU A 498 -37.79 15.09 13.08
C GLU A 498 -37.64 15.86 11.76
N LYS A 499 -36.41 16.00 11.26
CA LYS A 499 -36.15 16.65 9.97
C LYS A 499 -36.73 15.89 8.78
N MET A 500 -36.79 14.56 8.86
CA MET A 500 -37.52 13.74 7.87
C MET A 500 -39.00 14.09 7.84
N VAL A 501 -39.63 14.14 9.02
CA VAL A 501 -41.06 14.46 9.16
C VAL A 501 -41.36 15.88 8.64
N GLU A 502 -40.48 16.84 8.93
CA GLU A 502 -40.59 18.20 8.41
C GLU A 502 -40.54 18.24 6.87
N LEU A 503 -39.62 17.51 6.25
CA LEU A 503 -39.50 17.44 4.78
C LEU A 503 -40.64 16.67 4.13
N GLU A 504 -41.21 15.67 4.81
CA GLU A 504 -42.42 14.98 4.36
C GLU A 504 -43.65 15.90 4.46
N SER A 505 -43.66 16.90 5.35
CA SER A 505 -44.75 17.86 5.50
C SER A 505 -44.73 19.06 4.53
N LYS A 506 -43.57 19.37 3.92
CA LYS A 506 -43.35 20.56 3.05
C LYS A 506 -43.76 20.37 1.58
N GLU A 507 -44.47 19.31 1.23
CA GLU A 507 -44.73 18.88 -0.17
C GLU A 507 -45.74 19.75 -0.97
N GLN A 508 -46.19 20.91 -0.46
CA GLN A 508 -47.24 21.71 -1.10
C GLN A 508 -46.89 23.14 -1.57
N GLU A 509 -45.66 23.66 -1.39
CA GLU A 509 -45.33 25.00 -1.93
C GLU A 509 -44.18 24.97 -2.95
N THR A 510 -44.53 25.35 -4.18
CA THR A 510 -43.65 25.37 -5.35
C THR A 510 -42.69 26.56 -5.38
N ASN A 511 -41.46 26.25 -5.82
CA ASN A 511 -40.54 27.04 -6.65
C ASN A 511 -40.38 28.54 -6.34
N SER A 512 -39.22 28.89 -5.78
CA SER A 512 -38.51 30.10 -6.21
C SER A 512 -37.06 29.77 -6.57
N SER A 513 -36.66 30.28 -7.73
CA SER A 513 -35.34 30.11 -8.32
C SER A 513 -34.31 30.99 -7.62
N SER A 514 -33.23 30.39 -7.12
CA SER A 514 -31.93 31.04 -7.10
C SER A 514 -30.87 30.04 -7.49
N THR A 515 -30.24 30.28 -8.64
CA THR A 515 -28.98 29.68 -9.04
C THR A 515 -27.92 29.92 -7.98
N GLN A 516 -27.72 28.94 -7.10
CA GLN A 516 -26.48 28.76 -6.35
C GLN A 516 -26.18 27.27 -6.31
N PHE A 517 -25.25 26.85 -7.17
CA PHE A 517 -24.62 25.54 -7.11
C PHE A 517 -23.12 25.80 -7.04
N LEU A 518 -22.40 25.09 -6.17
CA LEU A 518 -21.19 24.32 -6.53
C LEU A 518 -20.79 23.35 -5.39
N PRO A 519 -20.14 22.21 -5.71
CA PRO A 519 -20.03 21.03 -4.88
C PRO A 519 -18.69 20.93 -4.11
N TYR A 520 -18.70 20.09 -3.06
CA TYR A 520 -17.57 19.41 -2.41
C TYR A 520 -16.88 20.00 -1.18
N LEU A 521 -17.37 19.60 0.00
CA LEU A 521 -16.56 18.91 1.02
C LEU A 521 -17.44 17.86 1.71
N ASP A 522 -17.25 16.57 1.46
CA ASP A 522 -18.04 15.49 2.11
C ASP A 522 -17.65 15.21 3.58
N ASN A 523 -17.11 16.21 4.27
CA ASN A 523 -16.53 16.05 5.61
C ASN A 523 -17.07 17.09 6.59
N TYR A 524 -18.28 17.62 6.38
CA TYR A 524 -18.92 18.45 7.38
C TYR A 524 -20.42 18.20 7.51
N ILE A 525 -20.97 18.56 8.66
CA ILE A 525 -22.42 18.64 8.90
C ILE A 525 -22.73 19.99 9.55
N ASP A 526 -23.77 20.65 9.06
CA ASP A 526 -24.28 21.86 9.70
C ASP A 526 -25.33 21.43 10.75
N ILE A 527 -25.08 21.78 12.01
CA ILE A 527 -25.95 21.54 13.17
C ILE A 527 -26.49 22.87 13.70
N PRO A 528 -27.66 22.91 14.36
CA PRO A 528 -28.12 24.11 15.05
C PRO A 528 -27.07 24.64 16.02
N ALA A 529 -26.90 25.96 16.07
CA ALA A 529 -25.95 26.60 16.98
C ALA A 529 -26.27 26.32 18.47
N SER A 530 -27.52 26.00 18.81
CA SER A 530 -27.92 25.54 20.15
C SER A 530 -27.23 24.24 20.58
N ASP A 531 -26.88 23.38 19.62
CA ASP A 531 -26.41 22.02 19.87
C ASP A 531 -24.88 21.97 20.01
N ILE A 532 -24.19 23.07 19.67
CA ILE A 532 -22.74 23.19 19.80
C ILE A 532 -22.31 23.01 21.26
N GLY A 533 -23.14 23.51 22.18
CA GLY A 533 -22.92 23.40 23.62
C GLY A 533 -22.74 21.94 24.00
N GLU A 534 -23.60 21.02 23.55
CA GLU A 534 -23.48 19.60 23.87
C GLU A 534 -22.23 18.95 23.26
N LEU A 535 -21.90 19.31 22.01
CA LEU A 535 -20.71 18.79 21.33
C LEU A 535 -19.39 19.23 21.99
N LEU A 536 -19.36 20.45 22.55
CA LEU A 536 -18.19 21.05 23.18
C LEU A 536 -18.14 20.83 24.71
N SER A 537 -19.29 20.81 25.40
CA SER A 537 -19.43 20.78 26.88
C SER A 537 -19.61 19.40 27.49
N GLN A 538 -19.81 18.34 26.70
CA GLN A 538 -19.62 16.98 27.21
C GLN A 538 -18.16 16.71 27.68
N ALA A 539 -17.29 17.73 27.70
CA ALA A 539 -15.95 17.77 28.28
C ALA A 539 -15.89 18.06 29.80
N SER A 540 -17.00 18.26 30.53
CA SER A 540 -16.93 18.45 31.99
C SER A 540 -18.10 17.78 32.74
N LEU A 541 -17.82 16.61 33.32
CA LEU A 541 -18.64 15.97 34.35
C LEU A 541 -17.72 15.55 35.52
N GLU A 542 -16.86 16.46 35.97
CA GLU A 542 -16.35 16.40 37.34
C GLU A 542 -16.59 17.77 37.98
N ALA A 543 -17.28 17.74 39.11
CA ALA A 543 -17.91 18.91 39.73
C ALA A 543 -16.89 19.99 40.11
N GLY A 544 -17.07 21.21 39.57
CA GLY A 544 -16.56 22.44 40.17
C GLY A 544 -15.45 23.21 39.44
N ALA A 545 -15.05 22.84 38.22
CA ALA A 545 -14.09 23.64 37.44
C ALA A 545 -14.82 24.68 36.57
N GLU A 546 -14.38 25.94 36.65
CA GLU A 546 -14.76 27.03 35.72
C GLU A 546 -14.58 26.59 34.26
N GLU A 547 -15.48 27.04 33.37
CA GLU A 547 -15.51 26.74 31.92
C GLU A 547 -14.12 26.44 31.33
N THR A 548 -13.79 25.16 31.16
CA THR A 548 -12.54 24.75 30.51
C THR A 548 -12.57 25.20 29.05
N ALA A 549 -11.89 26.31 28.76
CA ALA A 549 -11.85 26.95 27.46
C ALA A 549 -11.35 25.98 26.37
N VAL A 550 -12.24 25.60 25.47
CA VAL A 550 -11.94 24.74 24.31
C VAL A 550 -10.84 25.37 23.45
N THR A 551 -9.90 24.54 22.98
CA THR A 551 -8.84 25.00 22.08
C THR A 551 -9.44 25.44 20.75
N SER A 552 -9.20 26.69 20.37
CA SER A 552 -9.82 27.30 19.20
C SER A 552 -8.89 28.27 18.49
N ILE A 553 -9.17 28.47 17.20
CA ILE A 553 -8.53 29.48 16.37
C ILE A 553 -9.62 30.43 15.90
N THR A 554 -9.43 31.72 16.09
CA THR A 554 -10.36 32.76 15.64
C THR A 554 -9.69 33.67 14.64
N SER A 555 -10.41 34.02 13.58
CA SER A 555 -10.00 35.04 12.61
C SER A 555 -10.93 36.24 12.68
N LYS A 556 -10.36 37.44 12.50
CA LYS A 556 -11.08 38.71 12.32
C LYS A 556 -11.04 39.14 10.85
N ASP A 557 -11.67 38.32 10.00
CA ASP A 557 -11.79 38.58 8.57
C ASP A 557 -13.19 39.16 8.27
N GLU A 558 -13.32 40.50 8.37
CA GLU A 558 -14.56 41.27 8.23
C GLU A 558 -15.33 40.98 6.93
N TYR A 559 -14.61 40.50 5.91
CA TYR A 559 -15.18 40.08 4.64
C TYR A 559 -15.35 38.57 4.62
N ARG A 560 -16.57 38.11 4.95
CA ARG A 560 -17.14 36.77 4.64
C ARG A 560 -16.08 35.72 4.28
N GLY A 561 -15.44 35.13 5.30
CA GLY A 561 -14.65 33.91 5.15
C GLY A 561 -15.52 32.75 4.65
N GLU A 562 -15.87 32.76 3.37
CA GLU A 562 -16.64 31.72 2.73
C GLU A 562 -15.64 30.62 2.32
N PHE A 563 -15.90 29.43 2.82
CA PHE A 563 -15.23 28.21 2.40
C PHE A 563 -15.61 27.93 0.93
N LEU A 564 -14.95 26.98 0.27
CA LEU A 564 -15.46 26.34 -0.96
C LEU A 564 -16.77 25.53 -0.73
N ALA A 565 -17.50 25.78 0.35
CA ALA A 565 -18.72 25.10 0.79
C ALA A 565 -19.89 26.11 0.88
N PRO A 566 -21.16 25.64 0.87
CA PRO A 566 -22.34 26.46 1.11
C PRO A 566 -22.17 27.44 2.26
N LYS A 567 -22.74 28.63 2.09
CA LYS A 567 -22.76 29.69 3.10
C LYS A 567 -23.35 29.14 4.41
N LEU A 568 -22.57 29.19 5.49
CA LEU A 568 -23.04 28.81 6.83
C LEU A 568 -24.07 29.84 7.30
N GLU A 569 -25.27 29.36 7.65
CA GLU A 569 -26.36 30.18 8.18
C GLU A 569 -26.01 30.68 9.60
N ALA A 570 -26.62 31.79 10.03
CA ALA A 570 -26.21 32.49 11.25
C ALA A 570 -26.51 31.68 12.53
N ASP A 571 -27.51 30.82 12.44
CA ASP A 571 -28.12 29.98 13.45
C ASP A 571 -27.61 28.52 13.38
N PHE A 572 -26.59 28.28 12.55
CA PHE A 572 -25.95 26.97 12.39
C PHE A 572 -24.44 27.02 12.68
N CYS A 573 -23.94 25.89 13.14
CA CYS A 573 -22.53 25.59 13.32
C CYS A 573 -22.13 24.46 12.39
N ARG A 574 -20.94 24.54 11.79
CA ARG A 574 -20.43 23.50 10.89
C ARG A 574 -19.43 22.60 11.61
N VAL A 575 -19.74 21.33 11.77
CA VAL A 575 -18.79 20.34 12.33
C VAL A 575 -18.01 19.72 11.20
N HIS A 576 -16.69 19.84 11.23
CA HIS A 576 -15.76 19.21 10.30
C HIS A 576 -15.32 17.84 10.84
N TYR A 577 -15.17 16.86 9.96
CA TYR A 577 -14.73 15.50 10.25
C TYR A 577 -13.59 15.11 9.30
N VAL A 578 -12.35 15.12 9.78
CA VAL A 578 -11.18 14.80 8.98
C VAL A 578 -10.64 13.43 9.37
N GLU A 579 -10.58 12.50 8.43
CA GLU A 579 -9.92 11.21 8.66
C GLU A 579 -8.41 11.41 8.78
N LEU A 580 -7.83 10.98 9.90
CA LEU A 580 -6.39 11.03 10.12
C LEU A 580 -5.72 9.73 9.66
N THR A 581 -4.48 9.83 9.20
CA THR A 581 -3.69 8.70 8.71
C THR A 581 -3.00 7.91 9.82
N SER A 582 -2.80 8.53 10.99
CA SER A 582 -2.31 7.91 12.21
C SER A 582 -3.31 6.88 12.78
N ASP A 583 -4.61 7.14 12.66
CA ASP A 583 -5.67 6.23 13.12
C ASP A 583 -6.92 6.28 12.23
N THR A 584 -7.07 5.26 11.37
CA THR A 584 -8.23 5.14 10.46
C THR A 584 -9.57 4.87 11.15
N SER A 585 -9.59 4.66 12.46
CA SER A 585 -10.83 4.56 13.26
C SER A 585 -11.22 5.89 13.92
N SER A 586 -10.31 6.85 13.99
CA SER A 586 -10.53 8.15 14.63
C SER A 586 -10.72 9.24 13.58
N LYS A 587 -11.73 10.09 13.79
CA LYS A 587 -11.97 11.29 12.99
C LYS A 587 -11.56 12.50 13.82
N ALA A 588 -10.68 13.34 13.29
CA ALA A 588 -10.48 14.68 13.84
C ALA A 588 -11.77 15.47 13.66
N MET A 589 -12.33 15.93 14.77
CA MET A 589 -13.55 16.74 14.77
C MET A 589 -13.27 18.12 15.33
N PHE A 590 -13.69 19.16 14.62
CA PHE A 590 -13.70 20.54 15.08
C PHE A 590 -14.91 21.27 14.52
N THR A 591 -15.46 22.19 15.30
CA THR A 591 -16.62 23.00 14.93
C THR A 591 -16.18 24.29 14.27
N GLN A 592 -17.03 24.86 13.43
CA GLN A 592 -16.88 26.16 12.81
C GLN A 592 -18.09 27.02 13.14
N GLU A 593 -17.84 28.19 13.71
CA GLU A 593 -18.84 29.16 14.10
C GLU A 593 -18.61 30.46 13.35
N LYS A 594 -19.69 31.08 12.88
CA LYS A 594 -19.62 32.41 12.29
C LYS A 594 -19.66 33.47 13.38
N LEU A 595 -18.72 34.41 13.33
CA LEU A 595 -18.68 35.58 14.22
C LEU A 595 -19.09 36.84 13.44
N GLU A 596 -19.36 37.93 14.15
CA GLU A 596 -19.69 39.22 13.54
C GLU A 596 -18.56 39.72 12.63
N ASP A 597 -17.30 39.58 13.08
CA ASP A 597 -16.09 40.04 12.41
C ASP A 597 -15.24 38.88 11.82
N GLY A 598 -15.78 37.66 11.68
CA GLY A 598 -15.05 36.55 11.08
C GLY A 598 -15.62 35.16 11.39
N PHE A 599 -14.76 34.22 11.75
CA PHE A 599 -15.17 32.87 12.16
C PHE A 599 -14.19 32.23 13.14
N ARG A 600 -14.68 31.23 13.86
CA ARG A 600 -13.93 30.45 14.84
C ARG A 600 -13.93 28.99 14.45
N LEU A 601 -12.80 28.31 14.62
CA LEU A 601 -12.72 26.85 14.66
C LEU A 601 -12.45 26.40 16.10
N SER A 602 -13.24 25.48 16.64
CA SER A 602 -13.10 24.98 18.02
C SER A 602 -12.91 23.46 18.03
N SER A 603 -11.94 22.95 18.79
CA SER A 603 -11.63 21.51 18.84
C SER A 603 -12.71 20.73 19.59
N VAL A 604 -13.02 19.51 19.14
CA VAL A 604 -13.86 18.58 19.92
C VAL A 604 -12.94 17.72 20.78
N GLN A 605 -12.82 18.07 22.07
CA GLN A 605 -11.79 17.53 22.98
C GLN A 605 -11.81 16.00 23.08
N GLN A 606 -13.00 15.38 23.09
CA GLN A 606 -13.18 13.93 23.18
C GLN A 606 -12.61 13.16 21.97
N CYS A 607 -12.36 13.85 20.85
CA CYS A 607 -11.78 13.25 19.66
C CYS A 607 -10.25 13.33 19.65
N ILE A 608 -9.63 13.98 20.63
CA ILE A 608 -8.18 14.20 20.66
C ILE A 608 -7.48 13.04 21.36
N LYS A 609 -6.45 12.51 20.70
CA LYS A 609 -5.49 11.57 21.30
C LYS A 609 -4.15 12.27 21.47
N TYR A 610 -3.59 12.19 22.67
CA TYR A 610 -2.29 12.78 23.00
C TYR A 610 -1.14 11.87 22.56
N ASP A 611 -1.18 11.43 21.30
CA ASP A 611 -0.02 10.82 20.64
C ASP A 611 0.56 11.81 19.61
N PRO A 612 1.90 11.89 19.47
CA PRO A 612 2.54 12.91 18.64
C PRO A 612 2.09 12.93 17.17
N ASP A 613 1.83 11.75 16.59
CA ASP A 613 1.40 11.61 15.20
C ASP A 613 -0.04 12.11 15.01
N PHE A 614 -0.94 11.78 15.95
CA PHE A 614 -2.31 12.27 15.95
C PHE A 614 -2.38 13.78 16.13
N LEU A 615 -1.69 14.34 17.12
CA LEU A 615 -1.69 15.79 17.37
C LEU A 615 -1.12 16.56 16.17
N PHE A 616 -0.07 16.04 15.54
CA PHE A 616 0.50 16.58 14.29
C PHE A 616 -0.52 16.63 13.15
N GLU A 617 -1.23 15.52 12.90
CA GLU A 617 -2.20 15.47 11.81
C GLU A 617 -3.47 16.26 12.11
N TYR A 618 -3.96 16.19 13.34
CA TYR A 618 -5.12 16.96 13.82
C TYR A 618 -4.87 18.45 13.67
N SER A 619 -3.69 18.92 14.13
CA SER A 619 -3.34 20.33 14.09
C SER A 619 -3.16 20.85 12.66
N LEU A 620 -2.56 20.05 11.76
CA LEU A 620 -2.48 20.37 10.33
C LEU A 620 -3.86 20.43 9.66
N ALA A 621 -4.79 19.54 10.03
CA ALA A 621 -6.15 19.55 9.50
C ALA A 621 -6.92 20.81 9.91
N MET A 622 -6.86 21.18 11.19
CA MET A 622 -7.51 22.37 11.72
C MET A 622 -6.87 23.65 11.16
N ALA A 623 -5.54 23.74 11.13
CA ALA A 623 -4.79 24.86 10.56
C ALA A 623 -5.08 25.04 9.05
N GLY A 624 -5.04 23.96 8.27
CA GLY A 624 -5.37 24.00 6.84
C GLY A 624 -6.80 24.47 6.58
N SER A 625 -7.75 24.01 7.38
CA SER A 625 -9.16 24.43 7.28
C SER A 625 -9.34 25.91 7.59
N MET A 626 -8.65 26.42 8.62
CA MET A 626 -8.60 27.85 8.92
C MET A 626 -8.08 28.64 7.72
N LEU A 627 -6.90 28.27 7.18
CA LEU A 627 -6.25 28.99 6.09
C LEU A 627 -7.05 29.01 4.78
N ILE A 628 -7.79 27.94 4.47
CA ILE A 628 -8.72 27.91 3.31
C ILE A 628 -9.89 28.89 3.54
N GLY A 629 -10.41 28.93 4.77
CA GLY A 629 -11.54 29.79 5.13
C GLY A 629 -11.25 31.28 4.98
N LEU A 630 -9.99 31.69 5.17
CA LEU A 630 -9.57 33.08 5.05
C LEU A 630 -9.64 33.59 3.60
N ASN A 631 -9.96 34.86 3.43
CA ASN A 631 -9.85 35.56 2.17
C ASN A 631 -8.48 36.20 2.00
N GLU A 632 -7.93 36.73 3.09
CA GLU A 632 -6.60 37.34 3.11
C GLU A 632 -5.57 36.47 3.84
N THR A 633 -4.30 36.72 3.54
CA THR A 633 -3.17 36.10 4.24
C THR A 633 -3.07 36.66 5.67
N PRO A 634 -2.90 35.83 6.70
CA PRO A 634 -2.66 36.29 8.07
C PRO A 634 -1.52 37.31 8.15
N SER A 635 -1.73 38.42 8.86
CA SER A 635 -0.74 39.50 8.99
C SER A 635 -0.74 40.09 10.41
N PRO A 636 0.26 40.90 10.80
CA PRO A 636 0.20 41.62 12.07
C PRO A 636 -1.01 42.56 12.23
N LYS A 637 -1.65 42.95 11.12
CA LYS A 637 -2.90 43.73 11.13
C LYS A 637 -4.16 42.85 11.17
N ASN A 638 -4.08 41.65 10.59
CA ASN A 638 -5.15 40.65 10.56
C ASN A 638 -4.63 39.35 11.18
N GLN A 639 -4.52 39.36 12.51
CA GLN A 639 -3.91 38.27 13.27
C GLN A 639 -4.88 37.11 13.47
N LEU A 640 -4.35 35.89 13.45
CA LEU A 640 -5.08 34.71 13.93
C LEU A 640 -4.90 34.60 15.44
N PHE A 641 -6.00 34.51 16.17
CA PHE A 641 -5.99 34.39 17.62
C PHE A 641 -6.15 32.92 18.02
N LEU A 642 -5.23 32.41 18.84
CA LEU A 642 -5.31 31.05 19.37
C LEU A 642 -5.73 31.11 20.84
N TYR A 643 -6.82 30.43 21.19
CA TYR A 643 -7.35 30.33 22.55
C TYR A 643 -7.38 28.85 22.97
N GLY A 644 -7.34 28.56 24.27
CA GLY A 644 -7.49 27.20 24.77
C GLY A 644 -6.78 26.97 26.10
N ALA A 645 -7.30 26.05 26.90
CA ALA A 645 -6.64 25.60 28.12
C ALA A 645 -5.57 24.52 27.86
N ASP A 646 -5.68 23.76 26.75
CA ASP A 646 -4.79 22.66 26.40
C ASP A 646 -3.45 23.17 25.81
N PRO A 647 -2.35 23.16 26.59
CA PRO A 647 -1.07 23.70 26.14
C PRO A 647 -0.45 22.88 25.02
N GLU A 648 -0.69 21.57 24.99
CA GLU A 648 -0.04 20.67 24.04
C GLU A 648 -0.68 20.81 22.67
N LEU A 649 -2.01 20.76 22.58
CA LEU A 649 -2.70 20.99 21.31
C LEU A 649 -2.40 22.39 20.77
N LEU A 650 -2.40 23.41 21.63
CA LEU A 650 -2.05 24.78 21.24
C LEU A 650 -0.64 24.88 20.66
N ARG A 651 0.33 24.21 21.29
CA ARG A 651 1.72 24.14 20.80
C ARG A 651 1.77 23.51 19.41
N TYR A 652 1.11 22.38 19.19
CA TYR A 652 1.03 21.71 17.89
C TYR A 652 0.33 22.56 16.82
N LEU A 653 -0.73 23.26 17.20
CA LEU A 653 -1.53 24.09 16.30
C LEU A 653 -0.81 25.36 15.87
N TRP A 654 -0.13 26.01 16.81
CA TRP A 654 0.73 27.15 16.51
C TRP A 654 1.85 26.73 15.55
N THR A 655 2.55 25.63 15.82
CA THR A 655 3.63 25.14 14.96
C THR A 655 3.11 24.76 13.56
N ALA A 656 1.94 24.12 13.46
CA ALA A 656 1.31 23.81 12.18
C ALA A 656 1.01 25.07 11.35
N LEU A 657 0.44 26.12 11.97
CA LEU A 657 0.17 27.38 11.29
C LEU A 657 1.45 28.06 10.79
N VAL A 658 2.50 28.14 11.61
CA VAL A 658 3.78 28.74 11.19
C VAL A 658 4.39 27.96 10.04
N VAL A 659 4.46 26.63 10.15
CA VAL A 659 5.07 25.78 9.12
C VAL A 659 4.32 25.85 7.79
N LEU A 660 2.99 25.82 7.82
CA LEU A 660 2.18 26.01 6.61
C LEU A 660 2.38 27.43 6.04
N GLY A 661 2.34 28.46 6.90
CA GLY A 661 2.53 29.85 6.53
C GLY A 661 3.89 30.13 5.90
N GLU A 662 4.98 29.53 6.38
CA GLU A 662 6.31 29.73 5.80
C GLU A 662 6.47 29.07 4.42
N LYS A 663 5.79 27.93 4.22
CA LYS A 663 5.93 27.09 3.02
C LYS A 663 4.93 27.39 1.92
N MET A 664 3.81 28.07 2.20
CA MET A 664 2.79 28.43 1.21
C MET A 664 3.20 29.66 0.41
N PRO A 665 3.61 29.54 -0.87
CA PRO A 665 4.09 30.68 -1.64
C PRO A 665 3.01 31.74 -1.93
N SER A 666 1.74 31.33 -2.05
CA SER A 666 0.64 32.26 -2.35
C SER A 666 0.18 33.07 -1.14
N ARG A 667 0.39 32.54 0.07
CA ARG A 667 -0.09 33.12 1.33
C ARG A 667 0.97 33.03 2.43
N GLN A 668 2.17 33.53 2.14
CA GLN A 668 3.26 33.45 3.09
C GLN A 668 3.03 34.38 4.29
N PHE A 669 3.12 33.85 5.51
CA PHE A 669 3.07 34.65 6.74
C PHE A 669 4.05 34.09 7.79
N ASN A 670 4.26 34.87 8.84
CA ASN A 670 5.26 34.59 9.86
C ASN A 670 4.61 34.52 11.26
N PRO A 671 5.37 34.13 12.30
CA PRO A 671 4.88 34.07 13.67
C PRO A 671 4.20 35.33 14.21
N ASP A 672 4.58 36.53 13.75
CA ASP A 672 3.99 37.80 14.22
C ASP A 672 2.52 37.97 13.75
N SER A 673 2.08 37.18 12.76
CA SER A 673 0.68 37.08 12.32
C SER A 673 -0.19 36.22 13.24
N LEU A 674 0.39 35.55 14.24
CA LEU A 674 -0.30 34.67 15.18
C LEU A 674 -0.24 35.26 16.58
N LYS A 675 -1.40 35.32 17.26
CA LYS A 675 -1.49 35.81 18.64
C LYS A 675 -2.07 34.73 19.56
N PRO A 676 -1.22 33.95 20.24
CA PRO A 676 -1.69 33.07 21.29
C PRO A 676 -2.18 33.90 22.47
N ALA A 677 -3.45 33.72 22.84
CA ALA A 677 -4.11 34.42 23.94
C ALA A 677 -4.24 33.54 25.19
N ALA A 678 -3.62 32.36 25.20
CA ALA A 678 -3.62 31.43 26.31
C ALA A 678 -2.41 31.63 27.23
N SER A 679 -2.62 31.59 28.56
CA SER A 679 -1.53 31.62 29.55
C SER A 679 -0.67 30.35 29.56
N SER A 680 -1.18 29.26 28.97
CA SER A 680 -0.61 27.91 29.02
C SER A 680 0.44 27.62 27.94
N PHE A 681 0.60 28.48 26.92
CA PHE A 681 1.59 28.33 25.85
C PHE A 681 2.41 29.60 25.64
N ARG A 682 3.74 29.47 25.55
CA ARG A 682 4.65 30.60 25.27
C ARG A 682 5.41 30.37 23.97
N VAL A 683 5.32 31.34 23.06
CA VAL A 683 6.07 31.32 21.78
C VAL A 683 7.59 31.21 21.99
N SER A 684 8.10 31.75 23.10
CA SER A 684 9.52 31.64 23.49
C SER A 684 10.01 30.19 23.63
N ASP A 685 9.10 29.24 23.86
CA ASP A 685 9.47 27.84 24.05
C ASP A 685 9.68 27.14 22.70
N GLU A 686 9.08 27.66 21.63
CA GLU A 686 9.25 27.16 20.25
C GLU A 686 10.32 27.94 19.47
N MET A 687 10.61 29.19 19.83
CA MET A 687 11.47 30.10 19.06
C MET A 687 12.69 30.55 19.87
N GLU A 688 13.90 30.30 19.35
CA GLU A 688 15.16 30.83 19.90
C GLU A 688 15.35 32.32 19.52
N SER A 689 14.86 32.72 18.35
CA SER A 689 14.81 34.11 17.90
C SER A 689 13.66 34.29 16.90
N LYS A 690 13.35 35.52 16.47
CA LYS A 690 12.25 35.83 15.52
C LYS A 690 12.26 35.04 14.20
N ARG A 691 13.38 34.43 13.82
CA ARG A 691 13.53 33.67 12.57
C ARG A 691 14.14 32.27 12.76
N LYS A 692 14.26 31.80 14.00
CA LYS A 692 14.94 30.54 14.30
C LYS A 692 14.19 29.77 15.38
N PHE A 693 13.77 28.57 15.03
CA PHE A 693 13.18 27.62 15.96
C PHE A 693 14.20 27.15 17.00
N SER A 694 13.72 26.93 18.23
CA SER A 694 14.50 26.30 19.29
C SER A 694 14.81 24.84 18.93
N PRO A 695 16.00 24.28 19.27
CA PRO A 695 16.30 22.87 19.05
C PRO A 695 15.30 21.90 19.68
N GLN A 696 14.60 22.32 20.73
CA GLN A 696 13.57 21.53 21.44
C GLN A 696 12.14 21.82 20.96
N SER A 697 11.97 22.67 19.94
CA SER A 697 10.67 22.99 19.35
C SER A 697 10.01 21.77 18.71
N LEU A 698 8.67 21.79 18.60
CA LEU A 698 7.95 20.81 17.78
C LEU A 698 8.33 20.90 16.31
N HIS A 699 8.77 22.07 15.85
CA HIS A 699 9.33 22.20 14.50
C HIS A 699 10.48 21.23 14.29
N GLU A 700 11.52 21.31 15.13
CA GLU A 700 12.74 20.51 14.98
C GLU A 700 12.54 19.03 15.36
N THR A 701 11.66 18.75 16.32
CA THR A 701 11.48 17.40 16.88
C THR A 701 10.37 16.58 16.22
N VAL A 702 9.39 17.21 15.56
CA VAL A 702 8.24 16.51 14.97
C VAL A 702 8.01 16.91 13.52
N PHE A 703 7.81 18.21 13.23
CA PHE A 703 7.37 18.66 11.90
C PHE A 703 8.48 18.49 10.84
N LYS A 704 9.74 18.73 11.21
CA LYS A 704 10.87 18.63 10.28
C LYS A 704 11.08 17.21 9.73
N GLU A 705 10.82 16.18 10.54
CA GLU A 705 10.88 14.79 10.08
C GLU A 705 9.76 14.45 9.10
N GLN A 706 8.67 15.22 9.13
CA GLN A 706 7.47 15.06 8.29
C GLN A 706 7.41 16.06 7.12
N ASP A 707 8.54 16.66 6.72
CA ASP A 707 8.61 17.72 5.71
C ASP A 707 7.92 17.33 4.38
N ALA A 708 8.08 16.07 3.96
CA ALA A 708 7.43 15.55 2.75
C ALA A 708 5.89 15.56 2.84
N PHE A 709 5.33 15.24 4.00
CA PHE A 709 3.88 15.26 4.24
C PHE A 709 3.37 16.71 4.29
N ILE A 710 4.10 17.59 4.95
CA ILE A 710 3.78 19.01 5.00
C ILE A 710 3.80 19.61 3.59
N ASN A 711 4.83 19.33 2.78
CA ASN A 711 4.90 19.82 1.40
C ASN A 711 3.74 19.29 0.53
N LEU A 712 3.24 18.07 0.80
CA LEU A 712 2.04 17.57 0.16
C LEU A 712 0.80 18.39 0.57
N LYS A 713 0.64 18.66 1.87
CA LYS A 713 -0.46 19.48 2.39
C LYS A 713 -0.44 20.92 1.89
N VAL A 714 0.74 21.52 1.78
CA VAL A 714 0.94 22.84 1.17
C VAL A 714 0.47 22.83 -0.29
N ARG A 715 0.83 21.82 -1.09
CA ARG A 715 0.34 21.72 -2.48
C ARG A 715 -1.18 21.53 -2.56
N GLU A 716 -1.76 20.74 -1.66
CA GLU A 716 -3.22 20.56 -1.57
C GLU A 716 -3.90 21.90 -1.27
N LEU A 717 -3.41 22.65 -0.28
CA LEU A 717 -3.91 23.97 0.09
C LEU A 717 -3.77 24.99 -1.04
N GLU A 718 -2.61 25.06 -1.70
CA GLU A 718 -2.36 25.95 -2.84
C GLU A 718 -3.35 25.69 -3.99
N ASN A 719 -3.62 24.42 -4.30
CA ASN A 719 -4.60 24.07 -5.33
C ASN A 719 -6.02 24.52 -4.94
N LEU A 720 -6.41 24.33 -3.68
CA LEU A 720 -7.72 24.76 -3.18
C LEU A 720 -7.86 26.28 -3.17
N LEU A 721 -6.81 27.01 -2.78
CA LEU A 721 -6.79 28.47 -2.83
C LEU A 721 -6.85 28.99 -4.27
N LYS A 722 -6.12 28.36 -5.19
CA LYS A 722 -6.21 28.69 -6.62
C LYS A 722 -7.63 28.50 -7.15
N LEU A 723 -8.27 27.37 -6.81
CA LEU A 723 -9.67 27.10 -7.15
C LEU A 723 -10.62 28.15 -6.55
N LYS A 724 -10.40 28.54 -5.29
CA LYS A 724 -11.17 29.61 -4.62
C LYS A 724 -11.00 30.97 -5.32
N SER A 725 -9.83 31.24 -5.89
CA SER A 725 -9.51 32.53 -6.53
C SER A 725 -9.90 32.64 -8.01
N ASP A 726 -10.21 31.53 -8.69
CA ASP A 726 -10.41 31.51 -10.14
C ASP A 726 -11.73 30.81 -10.53
N PRO A 727 -12.83 31.59 -10.69
CA PRO A 727 -14.13 31.08 -11.14
C PRO A 727 -14.10 30.41 -12.51
N VAL A 728 -13.15 30.77 -13.39
CA VAL A 728 -13.03 30.23 -14.75
C VAL A 728 -12.32 28.88 -14.75
N GLU A 729 -11.24 28.73 -13.96
CA GLU A 729 -10.61 27.42 -13.75
C GLU A 729 -11.55 26.47 -12.99
N GLN A 730 -12.33 26.99 -12.04
CA GLN A 730 -13.41 26.24 -11.40
C GLN A 730 -14.44 25.74 -12.43
N ALA A 731 -14.88 26.59 -13.36
CA ALA A 731 -15.80 26.24 -14.44
C ALA A 731 -15.20 25.30 -15.50
N LYS A 732 -13.91 25.45 -15.84
CA LYS A 732 -13.21 24.58 -16.81
C LYS A 732 -12.99 23.17 -16.26
N LEU A 733 -12.67 23.03 -14.98
CA LEU A 733 -12.55 21.73 -14.32
C LEU A 733 -13.86 20.94 -14.49
N LEU A 734 -14.97 21.61 -14.15
CA LEU A 734 -16.34 21.08 -14.27
C LEU A 734 -16.70 20.71 -15.72
N ASN A 735 -16.35 21.55 -16.70
CA ASN A 735 -16.66 21.32 -18.11
C ASN A 735 -15.82 20.20 -18.76
N LYS A 736 -14.54 20.09 -18.42
CA LYS A 736 -13.65 19.03 -18.94
C LYS A 736 -14.15 17.66 -18.51
N GLU A 737 -14.60 17.55 -17.27
CA GLU A 737 -15.10 16.32 -16.70
C GLU A 737 -16.52 15.96 -17.22
N LEU A 738 -17.32 16.97 -17.62
CA LEU A 738 -18.59 16.81 -18.36
C LEU A 738 -18.40 16.20 -19.77
N VAL A 739 -17.34 16.62 -20.48
CA VAL A 739 -16.99 16.08 -21.80
C VAL A 739 -16.46 14.64 -21.68
N GLU A 740 -15.63 14.34 -20.68
CA GLU A 740 -15.12 12.99 -20.42
C GLU A 740 -16.25 12.01 -20.01
N ALA A 741 -17.24 12.47 -19.23
CA ALA A 741 -18.44 11.70 -18.90
C ALA A 741 -19.32 11.42 -20.12
N SER A 742 -19.45 12.39 -21.04
CA SER A 742 -20.21 12.23 -22.29
C SER A 742 -19.58 11.19 -23.23
N HIS A 743 -18.24 11.13 -23.29
CA HIS A 743 -17.51 10.11 -24.05
C HIS A 743 -17.58 8.69 -23.44
N GLN A 744 -17.76 8.56 -22.13
CA GLN A 744 -18.02 7.26 -21.48
C GLN A 744 -19.42 6.72 -21.81
N ILE A 745 -20.41 7.59 -21.96
CA ILE A 745 -21.79 7.20 -22.31
C ILE A 745 -21.85 6.69 -23.75
N ALA A 746 -21.22 7.39 -24.70
CA ALA A 746 -21.18 6.99 -26.12
C ALA A 746 -20.41 5.68 -26.38
N ARG A 747 -19.69 5.13 -25.40
CA ARG A 747 -19.02 3.82 -25.48
C ARG A 747 -19.81 2.69 -24.81
N ASN A 748 -20.77 3.02 -23.95
CA ASN A 748 -21.61 2.08 -23.21
C ASN A 748 -23.05 2.00 -23.76
N SER A 749 -23.37 2.82 -24.75
CA SER A 749 -24.50 2.71 -25.68
C SER A 749 -24.00 2.20 -27.03
#